data_AF-A0A946Z896-F1
#
_entry.id   AF-A0A946Z896-F1
#
_cell.length_a   1.000
_cell.length_b   1.000
_cell.length_c   1.000
_cell.angle_alpha   90.00
_cell.angle_beta   90.00
_cell.angle_gamma   90.00
#
_symmetry.space_group_name_H-M   'P 1'
#
loop_
_entity.id
_entity.type
_entity.pdbx_description
1 polymer ?
#
loop_
_entity_poly.entity_id
_entity_poly.type
_entity_poly.pdbx_seq_one_letter_code
_entity_poly.pdbx_strand_id
1 'polypeptide(L)'
;GYLWKKALPDGAPTRLTNGTDFEFEPSFSPDGNSLVYVSWNDQDKGAIQRISLAGGNPTKISQEKGIYRTPSYSPDGKTLVFRKENGNGDQGLTYTVKPGIYSMDATGGAEQFITSQGQYPRFNTVGDRIFLQTGGTYFGALTKKLISVNLNGKDQKEHVKSKYANWLVPSPDNKWIAFTNLHKVFVAPLVLNGKAIDLDNNSKSVPVSKLDKDAGVNIHWSPNSQKIMWTLGDDYFSANLKDRYTFLPGSPDKVEEPKAKRTAVGLKIPVDKGSGRIALTNARILTMEGNEVIENGTVLVNDNKIEALGADVPIPDGTKIYDASGKTIMPGLVDAHAHIGAFRYGLTPQQNWQFMANLAFGVTTAHDPSSNTETVFALSELQKSGGLVGPRLYSTGFILYGADGDFKSVINSLDDARSSIRRTKAFGAQSVKSYNQPRRDQRQQVLQAARELGINVVPEGGSTFYHNITMVIDGHTGIEHNIPVAPVYKDVLEIWGKSGSGYTPTLVVNYGGLNGEYFYYQRDNVWENEKLLKFTPRRIIDSRSRHRTMVPQEEYENGHIMVAETAKKLTDAGVKVNMGAHGQLQGLAAHWETWMMAAGGMTNMEALKTATINAAQYIGAGSDIGSLKVGKLADLIVLSENPLDNIENTQTVEQVMVNGRLFDASTMNEIGNSPKDRKPFYWENNKYNQAFPWHQETQSFMRPTCGCQAGHQ
;
A
#
# COMPACT_ATOMS: atom_id res chain seq x y z
N GLY A 1 -5.55 -10.25 7.89
CA GLY A 1 -6.85 -9.91 8.50
C GLY A 1 -7.34 -11.08 9.33
N TYR A 2 -8.65 -11.25 9.47
CA TYR A 2 -9.27 -12.40 10.13
C TYR A 2 -10.41 -12.95 9.28
N LEU A 3 -10.77 -14.22 9.48
CA LEU A 3 -11.91 -14.83 8.80
C LEU A 3 -13.22 -14.48 9.50
N TRP A 4 -14.18 -14.03 8.71
CA TRP A 4 -15.55 -13.74 9.13
C TRP A 4 -16.52 -14.54 8.26
N LYS A 5 -17.64 -14.98 8.86
CA LYS A 5 -18.75 -15.61 8.15
C LYS A 5 -20.02 -14.78 8.30
N LYS A 6 -20.82 -14.74 7.25
CA LYS A 6 -22.12 -14.05 7.20
C LYS A 6 -23.13 -14.91 6.44
N ALA A 7 -24.32 -15.08 6.99
CA ALA A 7 -25.46 -15.60 6.24
C ALA A 7 -26.02 -14.48 5.35
N LEU A 8 -26.16 -14.72 4.05
CA LEU A 8 -26.68 -13.73 3.11
C LEU A 8 -28.21 -13.87 2.96
N PRO A 9 -28.94 -12.76 2.71
CA PRO A 9 -28.42 -11.40 2.55
C PRO A 9 -28.24 -10.64 3.87
N ASP A 10 -29.00 -10.97 4.91
CA ASP A 10 -29.24 -10.06 6.06
C ASP A 10 -28.55 -10.48 7.37
N GLY A 11 -27.73 -11.52 7.37
CA GLY A 11 -26.99 -11.95 8.57
C GLY A 11 -25.92 -10.95 9.00
N ALA A 12 -25.56 -10.97 10.28
CA ALA A 12 -24.42 -10.20 10.79
C ALA A 12 -23.10 -10.96 10.53
N PRO A 13 -22.01 -10.27 10.12
CA PRO A 13 -20.67 -10.86 10.13
C PRO A 13 -20.29 -11.33 11.53
N THR A 14 -19.87 -12.59 11.65
CA THR A 14 -19.36 -13.17 12.88
C THR A 14 -17.96 -13.70 12.64
N ARG A 15 -17.07 -13.51 13.62
CA ARG A 15 -15.71 -14.00 13.53
C ARG A 15 -15.73 -15.53 13.54
N LEU A 16 -15.08 -16.16 12.57
CA LEU A 16 -15.05 -17.62 12.47
C LEU A 16 -14.02 -18.23 13.41
N THR A 17 -12.92 -17.51 13.64
CA THR A 17 -11.74 -17.94 14.39
C THR A 17 -11.58 -17.12 15.67
N ASN A 18 -10.79 -17.62 16.61
CA ASN A 18 -10.45 -16.95 17.86
C ASN A 18 -8.93 -16.66 17.98
N GLY A 19 -8.12 -17.06 16.99
CA GLY A 19 -6.67 -16.93 17.00
C GLY A 19 -6.16 -15.49 16.86
N THR A 20 -4.85 -15.29 16.99
CA THR A 20 -4.22 -13.96 16.87
C THR A 20 -3.42 -13.80 15.57
N ASP A 21 -3.08 -14.90 14.91
CA ASP A 21 -2.47 -14.92 13.59
C ASP A 21 -3.37 -14.25 12.55
N PHE A 22 -2.76 -13.63 11.54
CA PHE A 22 -3.52 -13.12 10.42
C PHE A 22 -3.92 -14.24 9.48
N GLU A 23 -5.13 -14.15 8.92
CA GLU A 23 -5.77 -15.22 8.17
C GLU A 23 -6.18 -14.71 6.79
N PHE A 24 -5.93 -15.52 5.76
CA PHE A 24 -6.03 -15.13 4.35
C PHE A 24 -6.46 -16.29 3.45
N GLU A 25 -6.96 -15.95 2.26
CA GLU A 25 -7.16 -16.86 1.12
C GLU A 25 -7.92 -18.15 1.49
N PRO A 26 -9.14 -18.06 2.07
CA PRO A 26 -9.91 -19.24 2.44
C PRO A 26 -10.46 -19.98 1.21
N SER A 27 -10.55 -21.31 1.31
CA SER A 27 -11.21 -22.18 0.34
C SER A 27 -12.09 -23.21 1.05
N PHE A 28 -13.34 -23.34 0.60
CA PHE A 28 -14.28 -24.34 1.12
C PHE A 28 -13.92 -25.76 0.71
N SER A 29 -14.19 -26.73 1.57
CA SER A 29 -14.19 -28.15 1.19
C SER A 29 -15.37 -28.46 0.26
N PRO A 30 -15.28 -29.50 -0.60
CA PRO A 30 -16.36 -29.83 -1.54
C PRO A 30 -17.70 -30.15 -0.87
N ASP A 31 -17.68 -30.69 0.35
CA ASP A 31 -18.86 -30.97 1.15
C ASP A 31 -19.46 -29.73 1.84
N GLY A 32 -18.78 -28.59 1.80
CA GLY A 32 -19.23 -27.34 2.40
C GLY A 32 -19.27 -27.35 3.93
N ASN A 33 -18.58 -28.26 4.61
CA ASN A 33 -18.57 -28.34 6.08
C ASN A 33 -17.34 -27.71 6.73
N SER A 34 -16.25 -27.56 5.98
CA SER A 34 -14.98 -27.01 6.46
C SER A 34 -14.36 -26.05 5.46
N LEU A 35 -13.33 -25.33 5.90
CA LEU A 35 -12.48 -24.54 5.03
C LEU A 35 -11.01 -24.77 5.34
N VAL A 36 -10.16 -24.55 4.35
CA VAL A 36 -8.72 -24.32 4.51
C VAL A 36 -8.40 -22.86 4.29
N TYR A 37 -7.36 -22.36 4.94
CA TYR A 37 -6.88 -21.00 4.78
C TYR A 37 -5.39 -20.91 5.09
N VAL A 38 -4.79 -19.77 4.74
CA VAL A 38 -3.40 -19.46 5.08
C VAL A 38 -3.38 -18.59 6.34
N SER A 39 -2.61 -19.01 7.35
CA SER A 39 -2.28 -18.15 8.48
C SER A 39 -0.90 -17.50 8.29
N TRP A 40 -0.68 -16.34 8.90
CA TRP A 40 0.62 -15.68 9.00
C TRP A 40 0.88 -15.18 10.42
N ASN A 41 2.05 -15.55 10.94
CA ASN A 41 2.61 -15.06 12.18
C ASN A 41 4.06 -14.59 11.92
N ASP A 42 4.46 -13.41 12.40
CA ASP A 42 5.80 -12.90 12.09
C ASP A 42 6.92 -13.75 12.71
N GLN A 43 6.65 -14.49 13.79
CA GLN A 43 7.61 -15.37 14.45
C GLN A 43 7.51 -16.80 13.89
N ASP A 44 6.30 -17.36 13.86
CA ASP A 44 6.03 -18.75 13.46
C ASP A 44 5.90 -18.97 11.95
N LYS A 45 5.83 -17.88 11.18
CA LYS A 45 5.70 -17.84 9.72
C LYS A 45 4.35 -18.36 9.23
N GLY A 46 4.22 -18.52 7.91
CA GLY A 46 2.98 -18.95 7.31
C GLY A 46 2.73 -20.44 7.48
N ALA A 47 1.45 -20.79 7.55
CA ALA A 47 0.98 -22.17 7.60
C ALA A 47 -0.35 -22.33 6.86
N ILE A 48 -0.67 -23.55 6.43
CA ILE A 48 -2.01 -23.91 5.98
C ILE A 48 -2.77 -24.49 7.16
N GLN A 49 -3.95 -23.92 7.41
CA GLN A 49 -4.84 -24.26 8.50
C GLN A 49 -6.15 -24.83 7.94
N ARG A 50 -6.79 -25.72 8.70
CA ARG A 50 -8.13 -26.24 8.42
C ARG A 50 -9.05 -25.94 9.60
N ILE A 51 -10.28 -25.51 9.33
CA ILE A 51 -11.28 -25.25 10.39
C ILE A 51 -12.68 -25.66 9.93
N SER A 52 -13.53 -26.08 10.88
CA SER A 52 -14.95 -26.32 10.66
C SER A 52 -15.70 -24.99 10.46
N LEU A 53 -16.73 -24.98 9.61
CA LEU A 53 -17.60 -23.79 9.47
C LEU A 53 -18.49 -23.55 10.69
N ALA A 54 -18.66 -24.56 11.54
CA ALA A 54 -19.24 -24.38 12.86
C ALA A 54 -18.36 -23.47 13.75
N GLY A 55 -17.08 -23.31 13.42
CA GLY A 55 -16.08 -22.60 14.21
C GLY A 55 -15.20 -23.56 15.02
N GLY A 56 -14.51 -23.03 16.02
CA GLY A 56 -13.61 -23.79 16.90
C GLY A 56 -12.14 -23.52 16.63
N ASN A 57 -11.27 -24.42 17.11
CA ASN A 57 -9.82 -24.26 16.95
C ASN A 57 -9.38 -24.79 15.57
N PRO A 58 -8.59 -24.02 14.82
CA PRO A 58 -8.03 -24.49 13.56
C PRO A 58 -6.97 -25.58 13.80
N THR A 59 -6.86 -26.50 12.84
CA THR A 59 -5.83 -27.53 12.79
C THR A 59 -4.78 -27.16 11.76
N LYS A 60 -3.51 -27.07 12.18
CA LYS A 60 -2.38 -26.86 11.26
C LYS A 60 -2.12 -28.14 10.48
N ILE A 61 -2.16 -28.05 9.15
CA ILE A 61 -1.97 -29.20 8.26
C ILE A 61 -0.67 -29.15 7.45
N SER A 62 -0.05 -27.98 7.30
CA SER A 62 1.31 -27.89 6.74
C SER A 62 2.37 -28.25 7.79
N GLN A 63 3.49 -28.84 7.37
CA GLN A 63 4.56 -29.25 8.29
C GLN A 63 5.70 -28.23 8.36
N GLU A 64 6.03 -27.61 7.22
CA GLU A 64 7.14 -26.66 7.13
C GLU A 64 6.70 -25.23 7.47
N LYS A 65 7.69 -24.38 7.77
CA LYS A 65 7.51 -22.93 7.81
C LYS A 65 7.68 -22.38 6.40
N GLY A 66 6.80 -21.47 5.98
CA GLY A 66 6.95 -20.87 4.66
C GLY A 66 5.98 -19.73 4.40
N ILE A 67 5.98 -19.25 3.16
CA ILE A 67 4.93 -18.36 2.65
C ILE A 67 4.03 -19.20 1.77
N TYR A 68 2.93 -19.67 2.35
CA TYR A 68 1.90 -20.47 1.66
C TYR A 68 0.86 -19.55 1.03
N ARG A 69 0.29 -19.93 -0.11
CA ARG A 69 -0.69 -19.14 -0.85
C ARG A 69 -1.74 -20.03 -1.50
N THR A 70 -2.96 -19.52 -1.58
CA THR A 70 -4.06 -19.97 -2.45
C THR A 70 -4.30 -21.48 -2.41
N PRO A 71 -4.58 -22.08 -1.23
CA PRO A 71 -4.92 -23.49 -1.13
C PRO A 71 -6.28 -23.78 -1.80
N SER A 72 -6.42 -24.93 -2.46
CA SER A 72 -7.66 -25.39 -3.08
C SER A 72 -7.81 -26.90 -2.94
N TYR A 73 -9.04 -27.34 -2.70
CA TYR A 73 -9.39 -28.76 -2.66
C TYR A 73 -9.49 -29.36 -4.06
N SER A 74 -9.19 -30.66 -4.13
CA SER A 74 -9.59 -31.58 -5.20
C SER A 74 -11.10 -31.85 -5.14
N PRO A 75 -11.72 -32.30 -6.25
CA PRO A 75 -13.17 -32.55 -6.29
C PRO A 75 -13.65 -33.58 -5.27
N ASP A 76 -12.82 -34.57 -4.93
CA ASP A 76 -13.14 -35.59 -3.93
C ASP A 76 -12.80 -35.18 -2.49
N GLY A 77 -12.20 -34.00 -2.31
CA GLY A 77 -11.84 -33.42 -1.02
C GLY A 77 -10.62 -34.06 -0.34
N LYS A 78 -9.93 -35.01 -0.98
CA LYS A 78 -8.82 -35.77 -0.34
C LYS A 78 -7.45 -35.11 -0.52
N THR A 79 -7.27 -34.37 -1.60
CA THR A 79 -6.00 -33.69 -1.91
C THR A 79 -6.18 -32.18 -1.89
N LEU A 80 -5.16 -31.46 -1.40
CA LEU A 80 -5.02 -30.02 -1.53
C LEU A 80 -3.91 -29.68 -2.53
N VAL A 81 -4.10 -28.62 -3.29
CA VAL A 81 -3.04 -27.92 -4.04
C VAL A 81 -2.88 -26.51 -3.53
N PHE A 82 -1.65 -26.02 -3.48
CA PHE A 82 -1.34 -24.69 -2.96
C PHE A 82 -0.02 -24.19 -3.56
N ARG A 83 0.32 -22.93 -3.30
CA ARG A 83 1.56 -22.31 -3.76
C ARG A 83 2.48 -22.00 -2.58
N LYS A 84 3.79 -22.24 -2.75
CA LYS A 84 4.86 -21.76 -1.88
C LYS A 84 5.61 -20.62 -2.58
N GLU A 85 5.76 -19.49 -1.90
CA GLU A 85 6.54 -18.34 -2.40
C GLU A 85 7.96 -18.32 -1.83
N ASN A 86 8.87 -17.68 -2.58
CA ASN A 86 10.17 -17.26 -2.07
C ASN A 86 10.02 -16.20 -0.97
N GLY A 87 11.09 -15.98 -0.23
CA GLY A 87 11.19 -14.83 0.68
C GLY A 87 11.16 -13.47 -0.02
N ASN A 88 10.78 -12.45 0.74
CA ASN A 88 10.61 -11.06 0.32
C ASN A 88 11.01 -10.08 1.44
N GLY A 89 11.01 -8.78 1.13
CA GLY A 89 11.44 -7.72 2.06
C GLY A 89 10.46 -7.38 3.18
N ASP A 90 9.23 -7.90 3.17
CA ASP A 90 8.23 -7.63 4.19
C ASP A 90 8.16 -8.76 5.22
N GLN A 91 8.26 -9.98 4.71
CA GLN A 91 8.06 -11.20 5.49
C GLN A 91 9.39 -11.88 5.82
N GLY A 92 10.49 -11.60 5.12
CA GLY A 92 11.81 -12.23 5.29
C GLY A 92 12.28 -13.02 4.06
N LEU A 93 13.58 -13.28 3.93
CA LEU A 93 14.20 -13.82 2.71
C LEU A 93 14.37 -15.36 2.65
N THR A 94 14.26 -16.08 3.76
CA THR A 94 14.60 -17.51 3.84
C THR A 94 13.38 -18.38 4.17
N TYR A 95 12.68 -18.88 3.13
CA TYR A 95 11.48 -19.73 3.30
C TYR A 95 11.46 -21.00 2.47
N THR A 96 11.87 -20.93 1.21
CA THR A 96 12.01 -22.11 0.36
C THR A 96 13.05 -21.82 -0.71
N VAL A 97 13.78 -22.86 -1.11
CA VAL A 97 14.67 -22.83 -2.29
C VAL A 97 13.95 -23.32 -3.55
N LYS A 98 12.71 -23.78 -3.42
CA LYS A 98 11.92 -24.38 -4.50
C LYS A 98 10.49 -23.80 -4.51
N PRO A 99 10.32 -22.51 -4.86
CA PRO A 99 9.00 -21.91 -4.99
C PRO A 99 8.20 -22.59 -6.10
N GLY A 100 6.87 -22.62 -5.96
CA GLY A 100 6.01 -23.22 -6.95
C GLY A 100 4.70 -23.75 -6.39
N ILE A 101 4.08 -24.63 -7.15
CA ILE A 101 2.84 -25.32 -6.82
C ILE A 101 3.17 -26.66 -6.19
N TYR A 102 2.47 -26.96 -5.10
CA TYR A 102 2.61 -28.17 -4.31
C TYR A 102 1.25 -28.82 -4.09
N SER A 103 1.25 -30.11 -3.81
CA SER A 103 0.10 -30.84 -3.27
C SER A 103 0.41 -31.51 -1.94
N MET A 104 -0.63 -31.79 -1.16
CA MET A 104 -0.57 -32.63 0.04
C MET A 104 -1.94 -33.27 0.30
N ASP A 105 -2.00 -34.26 1.19
CA ASP A 105 -3.27 -34.79 1.68
C ASP A 105 -4.06 -33.69 2.42
N ALA A 106 -5.38 -33.69 2.28
CA ALA A 106 -6.27 -32.69 2.87
C ALA A 106 -6.28 -32.71 4.41
N THR A 107 -5.81 -33.79 5.02
CA THR A 107 -5.60 -33.91 6.47
C THR A 107 -4.20 -33.48 6.93
N GLY A 108 -3.32 -33.12 5.97
CA GLY A 108 -1.92 -32.75 6.19
C GLY A 108 -0.96 -33.88 5.86
N GLY A 109 0.35 -33.58 5.87
CA GLY A 109 1.38 -34.58 5.58
C GLY A 109 2.51 -34.03 4.71
N ALA A 110 3.19 -34.94 4.01
CA ALA A 110 4.30 -34.60 3.15
C ALA A 110 3.85 -33.77 1.93
N GLU A 111 4.57 -32.68 1.68
CA GLU A 111 4.32 -31.77 0.56
C GLU A 111 5.03 -32.28 -0.71
N GLN A 112 4.29 -32.41 -1.81
CA GLN A 112 4.81 -32.86 -3.10
C GLN A 112 4.89 -31.70 -4.08
N PHE A 113 6.08 -31.44 -4.62
CA PHE A 113 6.28 -30.41 -5.64
C PHE A 113 5.68 -30.83 -6.98
N ILE A 114 4.91 -29.95 -7.61
CA ILE A 114 4.29 -30.17 -8.91
C ILE A 114 5.02 -29.37 -9.99
N THR A 115 5.06 -28.04 -9.87
CA THR A 115 5.67 -27.18 -10.89
C THR A 115 6.15 -25.86 -10.30
N SER A 116 7.19 -25.25 -10.88
CA SER A 116 7.70 -23.94 -10.45
C SER A 116 6.90 -22.77 -11.01
N GLN A 117 5.95 -23.02 -11.91
CA GLN A 117 5.23 -21.99 -12.64
C GLN A 117 3.76 -21.90 -12.22
N GLY A 118 3.21 -20.69 -12.31
CA GLY A 118 1.78 -20.44 -12.15
C GLY A 118 1.34 -20.00 -10.77
N GLN A 119 0.09 -19.56 -10.71
CA GLN A 119 -0.60 -19.05 -9.53
C GLN A 119 -2.05 -19.53 -9.51
N TYR A 120 -2.70 -19.45 -8.34
CA TYR A 120 -4.10 -19.82 -8.12
C TYR A 120 -4.44 -21.25 -8.57
N PRO A 121 -3.75 -22.27 -8.04
CA PRO A 121 -3.94 -23.66 -8.44
C PRO A 121 -5.35 -24.14 -8.12
N ARG A 122 -6.02 -24.75 -9.10
CA ARG A 122 -7.32 -25.39 -8.92
C ARG A 122 -7.41 -26.67 -9.74
N PHE A 123 -8.06 -27.69 -9.22
CA PHE A 123 -8.29 -28.92 -9.97
C PHE A 123 -9.31 -28.73 -11.09
N ASN A 124 -9.22 -29.55 -12.12
CA ASN A 124 -10.33 -29.78 -13.04
C ASN A 124 -11.41 -30.66 -12.38
N THR A 125 -12.55 -30.82 -13.06
CA THR A 125 -13.67 -31.64 -12.60
C THR A 125 -13.33 -33.09 -12.26
N VAL A 126 -12.33 -33.68 -12.95
CA VAL A 126 -11.92 -35.08 -12.75
C VAL A 126 -10.87 -35.23 -11.64
N GLY A 127 -10.11 -34.17 -11.34
CA GLY A 127 -9.03 -34.19 -10.35
C GLY A 127 -7.68 -34.69 -10.86
N ASP A 128 -7.54 -34.98 -12.16
CA ASP A 128 -6.29 -35.48 -12.77
C ASP A 128 -5.37 -34.34 -13.28
N ARG A 129 -5.87 -33.10 -13.31
CA ARG A 129 -5.14 -31.92 -13.76
C ARG A 129 -5.37 -30.70 -12.86
N ILE A 130 -4.39 -29.81 -12.87
CA ILE A 130 -4.42 -28.55 -12.13
C ILE A 130 -4.36 -27.39 -13.11
N PHE A 131 -5.37 -26.54 -13.10
CA PHE A 131 -5.35 -25.23 -13.75
C PHE A 131 -4.49 -24.24 -12.99
N LEU A 132 -3.76 -23.43 -13.74
CA LEU A 132 -2.83 -22.41 -13.24
C LEU A 132 -2.94 -21.17 -14.10
N GLN A 133 -2.68 -20.01 -13.49
CA GLN A 133 -2.60 -18.74 -14.21
C GLN A 133 -1.15 -18.27 -14.30
N THR A 134 -0.73 -17.80 -15.48
CA THR A 134 0.61 -17.24 -15.74
C THR A 134 0.51 -15.92 -16.51
N GLY A 135 1.56 -15.09 -16.43
CA GLY A 135 1.53 -13.73 -16.99
C GLY A 135 0.48 -12.85 -16.32
N GLY A 136 0.15 -11.69 -16.92
CA GLY A 136 -0.97 -10.84 -16.54
C GLY A 136 -1.09 -10.56 -15.05
N THR A 137 -0.40 -9.54 -14.57
CA THR A 137 -0.54 -9.01 -13.21
C THR A 137 -0.39 -7.50 -13.33
N TYR A 138 -1.03 -6.72 -12.46
CA TYR A 138 -0.81 -5.27 -12.37
C TYR A 138 0.69 -4.94 -12.46
N PHE A 139 1.10 -4.16 -13.46
CA PHE A 139 2.51 -3.82 -13.79
C PHE A 139 3.38 -4.97 -14.36
N GLY A 140 2.79 -6.09 -14.72
CA GLY A 140 3.42 -7.26 -15.30
C GLY A 140 3.18 -7.40 -16.81
N ALA A 141 3.38 -8.61 -17.32
CA ALA A 141 3.15 -8.89 -18.74
C ALA A 141 1.68 -8.65 -19.12
N LEU A 142 1.44 -8.00 -20.27
CA LEU A 142 0.09 -7.64 -20.72
C LEU A 142 -0.84 -8.84 -20.95
N THR A 143 -0.29 -10.02 -21.24
CA THR A 143 -1.09 -11.20 -21.54
C THR A 143 -1.13 -12.13 -20.34
N LYS A 144 -2.34 -12.42 -19.86
CA LYS A 144 -2.61 -13.48 -18.90
C LYS A 144 -2.97 -14.76 -19.63
N LYS A 145 -2.54 -15.90 -19.07
CA LYS A 145 -2.85 -17.22 -19.61
C LYS A 145 -3.47 -18.11 -18.55
N LEU A 146 -4.40 -18.95 -18.99
CA LEU A 146 -4.86 -20.12 -18.24
C LEU A 146 -4.18 -21.35 -18.85
N ILE A 147 -3.38 -22.04 -18.05
CA ILE A 147 -2.72 -23.28 -18.42
C ILE A 147 -3.19 -24.42 -17.51
N SER A 148 -2.85 -25.66 -17.84
CA SER A 148 -2.96 -26.78 -16.90
C SER A 148 -1.78 -27.73 -17.03
N VAL A 149 -1.46 -28.42 -15.94
CA VAL A 149 -0.51 -29.53 -15.89
C VAL A 149 -1.17 -30.75 -15.27
N ASN A 150 -0.63 -31.95 -15.50
CA ASN A 150 -1.02 -33.13 -14.72
C ASN A 150 -0.43 -33.05 -13.30
N LEU A 151 -0.80 -33.99 -12.43
CA LEU A 151 -0.37 -34.00 -11.02
C LEU A 151 1.16 -34.14 -10.83
N ASN A 152 1.89 -34.58 -11.86
CA ASN A 152 3.35 -34.65 -11.87
C ASN A 152 4.02 -33.38 -12.46
N GLY A 153 3.23 -32.34 -12.75
CA GLY A 153 3.71 -31.09 -13.35
C GLY A 153 4.07 -31.18 -14.83
N LYS A 154 3.73 -32.28 -15.49
CA LYS A 154 4.03 -32.55 -16.91
C LYS A 154 2.80 -32.28 -17.79
N ASP A 155 2.97 -32.49 -19.10
CA ASP A 155 1.90 -32.34 -20.11
C ASP A 155 1.21 -30.97 -20.00
N GLN A 156 2.00 -29.89 -20.05
CA GLN A 156 1.43 -28.55 -19.96
C GLN A 156 0.53 -28.27 -21.18
N LYS A 157 -0.69 -27.79 -20.93
CA LYS A 157 -1.64 -27.36 -21.95
C LYS A 157 -2.02 -25.90 -21.72
N GLU A 158 -1.98 -25.09 -22.77
CA GLU A 158 -2.51 -23.73 -22.76
C GLU A 158 -3.97 -23.75 -23.22
N HIS A 159 -4.86 -23.11 -22.45
CA HIS A 159 -6.31 -23.12 -22.71
C HIS A 159 -6.85 -21.75 -23.12
N VAL A 160 -6.43 -20.69 -22.43
CA VAL A 160 -6.89 -19.33 -22.69
C VAL A 160 -5.71 -18.37 -22.66
N LYS A 161 -5.72 -17.39 -23.56
CA LYS A 161 -4.83 -16.21 -23.56
C LYS A 161 -5.69 -14.97 -23.57
N SER A 162 -5.38 -13.99 -22.74
CA SER A 162 -6.16 -12.75 -22.67
C SER A 162 -5.26 -11.56 -22.43
N LYS A 163 -5.27 -10.61 -23.38
CA LYS A 163 -4.56 -9.34 -23.23
C LYS A 163 -5.34 -8.44 -22.28
N TYR A 164 -4.64 -7.87 -21.30
CA TYR A 164 -5.15 -7.02 -20.22
C TYR A 164 -6.08 -7.70 -19.20
N ALA A 165 -6.17 -9.03 -19.20
CA ALA A 165 -6.87 -9.72 -18.12
C ALA A 165 -6.01 -9.80 -16.86
N ASN A 166 -6.63 -9.65 -15.69
CA ASN A 166 -5.94 -9.87 -14.41
C ASN A 166 -6.41 -11.15 -13.70
N TRP A 167 -7.55 -11.72 -14.10
CA TRP A 167 -8.10 -12.96 -13.55
C TRP A 167 -8.72 -13.83 -14.63
N LEU A 168 -8.44 -15.13 -14.59
CA LEU A 168 -9.01 -16.17 -15.46
C LEU A 168 -9.54 -17.30 -14.58
N VAL A 169 -10.87 -17.33 -14.38
CA VAL A 169 -11.53 -18.17 -13.37
C VAL A 169 -12.48 -19.19 -14.02
N PRO A 170 -12.00 -20.41 -14.35
CA PRO A 170 -12.88 -21.52 -14.74
C PRO A 170 -14.00 -21.78 -13.75
N SER A 171 -15.18 -22.13 -14.26
CA SER A 171 -16.31 -22.64 -13.48
C SER A 171 -16.01 -24.04 -12.92
N PRO A 172 -16.63 -24.45 -11.80
CA PRO A 172 -16.47 -25.78 -11.23
C PRO A 172 -16.77 -26.93 -12.19
N ASP A 173 -17.69 -26.74 -13.15
CA ASP A 173 -18.01 -27.74 -14.18
C ASP A 173 -17.09 -27.69 -15.41
N ASN A 174 -16.09 -26.80 -15.41
CA ASN A 174 -15.15 -26.53 -16.50
C ASN A 174 -15.78 -26.11 -17.84
N LYS A 175 -17.05 -25.70 -17.87
CA LYS A 175 -17.74 -25.29 -19.11
C LYS A 175 -17.71 -23.79 -19.36
N TRP A 176 -17.36 -22.99 -18.35
CA TRP A 176 -17.38 -21.54 -18.40
C TRP A 176 -16.09 -20.97 -17.81
N ILE A 177 -15.81 -19.72 -18.15
CA ILE A 177 -14.74 -18.93 -17.56
C ILE A 177 -15.24 -17.53 -17.27
N ALA A 178 -15.02 -17.08 -16.04
CA ALA A 178 -15.20 -15.70 -15.65
C ALA A 178 -13.83 -15.01 -15.64
N PHE A 179 -13.74 -13.78 -16.11
CA PHE A 179 -12.47 -13.08 -16.18
C PHE A 179 -12.63 -11.57 -15.93
N THR A 180 -11.58 -10.95 -15.40
CA THR A 180 -11.47 -9.48 -15.43
C THR A 180 -10.76 -9.04 -16.69
N ASN A 181 -11.19 -7.92 -17.27
CA ASN A 181 -10.44 -7.22 -18.32
C ASN A 181 -10.65 -5.72 -18.14
N LEU A 182 -9.55 -4.96 -17.94
CA LEU A 182 -9.57 -3.51 -17.70
C LEU A 182 -10.63 -3.11 -16.67
N HIS A 183 -10.52 -3.70 -15.48
CA HIS A 183 -11.38 -3.51 -14.31
C HIS A 183 -12.80 -4.09 -14.40
N LYS A 184 -13.29 -4.51 -15.57
CA LYS A 184 -14.65 -5.06 -15.74
C LYS A 184 -14.68 -6.58 -15.64
N VAL A 185 -15.80 -7.14 -15.21
CA VAL A 185 -16.01 -8.60 -15.11
C VAL A 185 -16.80 -9.12 -16.30
N PHE A 186 -16.33 -10.22 -16.88
CA PHE A 186 -16.93 -10.88 -18.04
C PHE A 186 -17.08 -12.38 -17.79
N VAL A 187 -17.94 -13.01 -18.59
CA VAL A 187 -18.10 -14.46 -18.66
C VAL A 187 -18.10 -14.92 -20.12
N ALA A 188 -17.56 -16.11 -20.38
CA ALA A 188 -17.55 -16.77 -21.69
C ALA A 188 -17.57 -18.30 -21.53
N PRO A 189 -17.99 -19.07 -22.55
CA PRO A 189 -17.76 -20.51 -22.59
C PRO A 189 -16.26 -20.85 -22.51
N LEU A 190 -15.92 -21.89 -21.75
CA LEU A 190 -14.58 -22.47 -21.70
C LEU A 190 -14.54 -23.70 -22.59
N VAL A 191 -13.71 -23.67 -23.63
CA VAL A 191 -13.54 -24.78 -24.57
C VAL A 191 -12.17 -25.41 -24.36
N LEU A 192 -12.15 -26.70 -23.99
CA LEU A 192 -10.94 -27.46 -23.70
C LEU A 192 -10.63 -28.46 -24.83
N ASN A 193 -10.30 -27.95 -26.02
CA ASN A 193 -10.04 -28.77 -27.22
C ASN A 193 -8.54 -29.00 -27.50
N GLY A 194 -7.67 -28.68 -26.55
CA GLY A 194 -6.21 -28.81 -26.68
C GLY A 194 -5.52 -27.65 -27.39
N LYS A 195 -6.25 -26.61 -27.83
CA LYS A 195 -5.68 -25.36 -28.34
C LYS A 195 -6.05 -24.19 -27.43
N ALA A 196 -5.13 -23.24 -27.31
CA ALA A 196 -5.40 -22.00 -26.60
C ALA A 196 -6.37 -21.11 -27.40
N ILE A 197 -7.33 -20.52 -26.71
CA ILE A 197 -8.26 -19.53 -27.27
C ILE A 197 -7.85 -18.14 -26.81
N ASP A 198 -7.74 -17.21 -27.75
CA ASP A 198 -7.62 -15.80 -27.44
C ASP A 198 -8.99 -15.27 -26.99
N LEU A 199 -9.03 -14.72 -25.79
CA LEU A 199 -10.22 -14.24 -25.11
C LEU A 199 -10.01 -12.81 -24.63
N ASP A 200 -10.91 -11.92 -25.03
CA ASP A 200 -10.99 -10.53 -24.57
C ASP A 200 -12.47 -10.11 -24.49
N ASN A 201 -12.73 -8.84 -24.18
CA ASN A 201 -14.09 -8.32 -24.08
C ASN A 201 -14.81 -8.17 -25.44
N ASN A 202 -14.12 -8.34 -26.57
CA ASN A 202 -14.64 -8.15 -27.92
C ASN A 202 -14.56 -9.43 -28.78
N SER A 203 -14.25 -10.56 -28.15
CA SER A 203 -13.98 -11.82 -28.83
C SER A 203 -15.23 -12.32 -29.54
N LYS A 204 -15.05 -12.80 -30.78
CA LYS A 204 -16.11 -13.34 -31.63
C LYS A 204 -16.05 -14.86 -31.77
N SER A 205 -14.93 -15.48 -31.38
CA SER A 205 -14.70 -16.93 -31.40
C SER A 205 -15.59 -17.67 -30.41
N VAL A 206 -15.93 -17.02 -29.30
CA VAL A 206 -16.88 -17.48 -28.28
C VAL A 206 -17.75 -16.30 -27.85
N PRO A 207 -19.02 -16.50 -27.49
CA PRO A 207 -19.85 -15.40 -27.00
C PRO A 207 -19.33 -14.92 -25.64
N VAL A 208 -19.08 -13.62 -25.51
CA VAL A 208 -18.62 -12.97 -24.28
C VAL A 208 -19.70 -12.03 -23.76
N SER A 209 -19.99 -12.07 -22.46
CA SER A 209 -20.98 -11.20 -21.82
C SER A 209 -20.40 -10.47 -20.62
N LYS A 210 -20.61 -9.15 -20.57
CA LYS A 210 -20.25 -8.27 -19.44
C LYS A 210 -21.18 -8.56 -18.25
N LEU A 211 -20.65 -8.67 -17.04
CA LEU A 211 -21.42 -8.92 -15.80
C LEU A 211 -21.69 -7.66 -15.01
N ASP A 212 -20.81 -6.66 -15.09
CA ASP A 212 -20.94 -5.39 -14.38
C ASP A 212 -20.19 -4.27 -15.11
N LYS A 213 -20.55 -3.03 -14.77
CA LYS A 213 -19.96 -1.82 -15.37
C LYS A 213 -18.75 -1.28 -14.60
N ASP A 214 -18.66 -1.50 -13.28
CA ASP A 214 -17.83 -0.66 -12.41
C ASP A 214 -16.58 -1.35 -11.85
N ALA A 215 -16.68 -2.61 -11.41
CA ALA A 215 -15.56 -3.54 -11.29
C ALA A 215 -15.92 -4.84 -10.55
N GLY A 216 -14.97 -5.77 -10.53
CA GLY A 216 -14.95 -6.84 -9.54
C GLY A 216 -13.57 -7.43 -9.29
N VAL A 217 -13.21 -7.54 -8.01
CA VAL A 217 -12.06 -8.33 -7.52
C VAL A 217 -12.56 -9.61 -6.86
N ASN A 218 -11.67 -10.58 -6.62
CA ASN A 218 -12.03 -11.86 -5.98
C ASN A 218 -13.17 -12.61 -6.66
N ILE A 219 -13.13 -12.73 -7.99
CA ILE A 219 -14.16 -13.46 -8.77
C ILE A 219 -14.17 -14.94 -8.38
N HIS A 220 -15.36 -15.47 -8.13
CA HIS A 220 -15.59 -16.89 -7.86
C HIS A 220 -16.97 -17.35 -8.36
N TRP A 221 -17.17 -18.67 -8.37
CA TRP A 221 -18.36 -19.34 -8.89
C TRP A 221 -19.13 -20.04 -7.78
N SER A 222 -20.45 -20.11 -7.93
CA SER A 222 -21.26 -20.99 -7.09
C SER A 222 -20.89 -22.45 -7.41
N PRO A 223 -21.03 -23.38 -6.45
CA PRO A 223 -20.64 -24.79 -6.66
C PRO A 223 -21.31 -25.45 -7.89
N ASN A 224 -22.53 -25.02 -8.23
CA ASN A 224 -23.29 -25.51 -9.39
C ASN A 224 -23.00 -24.77 -10.71
N SER A 225 -22.00 -23.87 -10.75
CA SER A 225 -21.61 -23.08 -11.92
C SER A 225 -22.69 -22.14 -12.48
N GLN A 226 -23.77 -21.86 -11.72
CA GLN A 226 -24.88 -21.04 -12.20
C GLN A 226 -24.78 -19.56 -11.84
N LYS A 227 -23.96 -19.20 -10.85
CA LYS A 227 -23.78 -17.82 -10.40
C LYS A 227 -22.30 -17.46 -10.35
N ILE A 228 -22.01 -16.22 -10.69
CA ILE A 228 -20.71 -15.59 -10.57
C ILE A 228 -20.83 -14.52 -9.48
N MET A 229 -19.87 -14.47 -8.57
CA MET A 229 -19.81 -13.47 -7.51
C MET A 229 -18.41 -12.86 -7.42
N TRP A 230 -18.35 -11.65 -6.92
CA TRP A 230 -17.12 -10.87 -6.75
C TRP A 230 -17.34 -9.80 -5.68
N THR A 231 -16.25 -9.14 -5.27
CA THR A 231 -16.32 -8.02 -4.33
C THR A 231 -15.82 -6.74 -4.97
N LEU A 232 -16.26 -5.61 -4.42
CA LEU A 232 -15.67 -4.29 -4.66
C LEU A 232 -15.92 -3.45 -3.39
N GLY A 233 -14.87 -3.21 -2.60
CA GLY A 233 -15.03 -2.58 -1.28
C GLY A 233 -15.94 -3.40 -0.36
N ASP A 234 -16.90 -2.73 0.29
CA ASP A 234 -17.91 -3.34 1.16
C ASP A 234 -19.03 -4.08 0.39
N ASP A 235 -18.98 -4.12 -0.95
CA ASP A 235 -20.05 -4.70 -1.74
C ASP A 235 -19.71 -6.10 -2.26
N TYR A 236 -20.63 -7.04 -2.01
CA TYR A 236 -20.63 -8.38 -2.58
C TYR A 236 -21.67 -8.47 -3.70
N PHE A 237 -21.20 -8.73 -4.91
CA PHE A 237 -22.03 -8.78 -6.11
C PHE A 237 -22.31 -10.21 -6.52
N SER A 238 -23.46 -10.44 -7.14
CA SER A 238 -23.82 -11.71 -7.74
C SER A 238 -24.58 -11.52 -9.05
N ALA A 239 -24.29 -12.35 -10.04
CA ALA A 239 -25.00 -12.41 -11.31
C ALA A 239 -25.28 -13.87 -11.70
N ASN A 240 -26.48 -14.17 -12.21
CA ASN A 240 -26.76 -15.49 -12.74
C ASN A 240 -26.21 -15.60 -14.17
N LEU A 241 -25.65 -16.75 -14.48
CA LEU A 241 -25.12 -17.07 -15.81
C LEU A 241 -26.21 -17.01 -16.89
N LYS A 242 -27.40 -17.57 -16.59
CA LYS A 242 -28.53 -17.64 -17.53
C LYS A 242 -29.02 -16.26 -17.98
N ASP A 243 -28.86 -15.23 -17.15
CA ASP A 243 -29.33 -13.87 -17.45
C ASP A 243 -28.44 -13.16 -18.49
N ARG A 244 -27.33 -13.80 -18.89
CA ARG A 244 -26.28 -13.22 -19.73
C ARG A 244 -26.21 -13.78 -21.14
N TYR A 245 -27.03 -14.78 -21.44
CA TYR A 245 -27.14 -15.44 -22.73
C TYR A 245 -28.60 -15.76 -23.02
N THR A 246 -29.00 -15.81 -24.29
CA THR A 246 -30.37 -16.17 -24.70
C THR A 246 -30.55 -17.65 -25.01
N PHE A 247 -29.45 -18.39 -25.19
CA PHE A 247 -29.46 -19.79 -25.60
C PHE A 247 -29.42 -20.78 -24.43
N LEU A 248 -29.32 -20.32 -23.17
CA LEU A 248 -29.30 -21.21 -22.03
C LEU A 248 -30.73 -21.55 -21.58
N PRO A 249 -30.94 -22.74 -20.98
CA PRO A 249 -32.24 -23.08 -20.42
C PRO A 249 -32.70 -22.08 -19.37
N GLY A 250 -33.92 -21.54 -19.51
CA GLY A 250 -34.50 -20.58 -18.57
C GLY A 250 -33.91 -19.17 -18.64
N SER A 251 -33.26 -18.83 -19.75
CA SER A 251 -32.75 -17.51 -20.10
C SER A 251 -33.84 -16.54 -20.58
N PRO A 252 -33.58 -15.22 -20.51
CA PRO A 252 -34.46 -14.22 -21.11
C PRO A 252 -34.35 -14.22 -22.64
N ASP A 253 -35.40 -13.73 -23.31
CA ASP A 253 -35.43 -13.56 -24.77
C ASP A 253 -34.41 -12.53 -25.26
N LYS A 254 -34.04 -11.57 -24.39
CA LYS A 254 -33.04 -10.53 -24.65
C LYS A 254 -32.16 -10.33 -23.43
N VAL A 255 -30.86 -10.16 -23.66
CA VAL A 255 -29.90 -9.80 -22.60
C VAL A 255 -29.97 -8.30 -22.35
N GLU A 256 -30.34 -7.92 -21.13
CA GLU A 256 -30.36 -6.51 -20.69
C GLU A 256 -28.97 -5.99 -20.30
N GLU A 257 -28.86 -4.67 -20.09
CA GLU A 257 -27.65 -4.07 -19.52
C GLU A 257 -27.34 -4.72 -18.15
N PRO A 258 -26.06 -5.02 -17.86
CA PRO A 258 -25.74 -5.76 -16.65
C PRO A 258 -26.10 -4.98 -15.39
N LYS A 259 -26.86 -5.64 -14.51
CA LYS A 259 -27.24 -5.14 -13.19
C LYS A 259 -27.05 -6.25 -12.16
N ALA A 260 -25.81 -6.42 -11.72
CA ALA A 260 -25.49 -7.41 -10.70
C ALA A 260 -26.22 -7.09 -9.39
N LYS A 261 -26.70 -8.13 -8.71
CA LYS A 261 -27.32 -7.98 -7.38
C LYS A 261 -26.22 -7.65 -6.38
N ARG A 262 -26.33 -6.48 -5.76
CA ARG A 262 -25.44 -5.97 -4.70
C ARG A 262 -25.96 -6.36 -3.32
N THR A 263 -25.08 -6.84 -2.46
CA THR A 263 -25.33 -7.09 -1.02
C THR A 263 -24.16 -6.55 -0.23
N ALA A 264 -24.39 -5.72 0.79
CA ALA A 264 -23.30 -5.21 1.63
C ALA A 264 -22.68 -6.34 2.46
N VAL A 265 -21.35 -6.37 2.58
CA VAL A 265 -20.62 -7.22 3.52
C VAL A 265 -20.98 -6.77 4.94
N GLY A 266 -20.90 -5.47 5.21
CA GLY A 266 -21.39 -4.84 6.43
C GLY A 266 -20.56 -5.17 7.67
N LEU A 267 -19.27 -5.45 7.49
CA LEU A 267 -18.34 -5.65 8.60
C LEU A 267 -18.01 -4.30 9.24
N LYS A 268 -18.27 -4.19 10.54
CA LYS A 268 -17.95 -3.00 11.34
C LYS A 268 -17.00 -3.40 12.46
N ILE A 269 -15.86 -2.72 12.51
CA ILE A 269 -14.85 -2.89 13.56
C ILE A 269 -14.63 -1.51 14.20
N PRO A 270 -14.54 -1.40 15.53
CA PRO A 270 -14.18 -0.15 16.18
C PRO A 270 -12.81 0.36 15.69
N VAL A 271 -12.72 1.67 15.49
CA VAL A 271 -11.43 2.33 15.25
C VAL A 271 -10.66 2.33 16.58
N ASP A 272 -9.42 1.89 16.54
CA ASP A 272 -8.49 1.91 17.66
C ASP A 272 -8.11 3.35 18.00
N LYS A 273 -8.06 3.68 19.30
CA LYS A 273 -7.72 5.01 19.81
C LYS A 273 -7.01 4.90 21.15
N GLY A 274 -6.22 5.92 21.49
CA GLY A 274 -5.70 6.09 22.84
C GLY A 274 -6.83 6.12 23.88
N SER A 275 -6.51 5.74 25.12
CA SER A 275 -7.45 5.72 26.23
C SER A 275 -6.92 6.53 27.41
N GLY A 276 -7.81 7.23 28.12
CA GLY A 276 -7.46 8.01 29.31
C GLY A 276 -6.72 9.31 28.99
N ARG A 277 -6.20 9.96 30.04
CA ARG A 277 -5.54 11.27 29.91
C ARG A 277 -4.02 11.18 29.93
N ILE A 278 -3.37 11.96 29.06
CA ILE A 278 -1.92 12.19 29.03
C ILE A 278 -1.66 13.70 29.02
N ALA A 279 -0.73 14.17 29.85
CA ALA A 279 -0.22 15.55 29.80
C ALA A 279 1.27 15.54 29.42
N LEU A 280 1.64 16.32 28.41
CA LEU A 280 3.02 16.62 28.05
C LEU A 280 3.32 18.04 28.54
N THR A 281 4.16 18.21 29.56
CA THR A 281 4.32 19.48 30.29
C THR A 281 5.67 20.16 30.03
N ASN A 282 5.76 21.46 30.30
CA ASN A 282 7.01 22.25 30.27
C ASN A 282 7.70 22.31 28.89
N ALA A 283 6.96 22.16 27.80
CA ALA A 283 7.52 22.15 26.46
C ALA A 283 7.39 23.51 25.76
N ARG A 284 8.25 23.75 24.77
CA ARG A 284 7.92 24.69 23.68
C ARG A 284 6.92 24.03 22.76
N ILE A 285 5.79 24.67 22.46
CA ILE A 285 4.75 24.11 21.59
C ILE A 285 4.65 24.96 20.32
N LEU A 286 4.94 24.36 19.17
CA LEU A 286 4.71 24.95 17.85
C LEU A 286 3.32 24.52 17.39
N THR A 287 2.31 25.40 17.44
CA THR A 287 0.92 24.97 17.24
C THR A 287 0.58 24.74 15.77
N MET A 288 1.28 25.42 14.86
CA MET A 288 0.92 25.56 13.43
C MET A 288 -0.44 26.24 13.21
N GLU A 289 -1.03 26.87 14.23
CA GLU A 289 -2.12 27.85 14.08
C GLU A 289 -1.47 29.22 13.82
N GLY A 290 -1.21 29.52 12.54
CA GLY A 290 -0.42 30.70 12.18
C GLY A 290 1.06 30.50 12.50
N ASN A 291 1.66 31.44 13.25
CA ASN A 291 3.06 31.37 13.71
C ASN A 291 3.16 31.24 15.24
N GLU A 292 2.07 30.83 15.90
CA GLU A 292 2.01 30.78 17.36
C GLU A 292 2.99 29.75 17.95
N VAL A 293 3.72 30.21 18.96
CA VAL A 293 4.65 29.41 19.78
C VAL A 293 4.29 29.65 21.24
N ILE A 294 4.06 28.57 21.99
CA ILE A 294 3.77 28.62 23.42
C ILE A 294 5.01 28.10 24.16
N GLU A 295 5.68 28.96 24.90
CA GLU A 295 6.82 28.57 25.75
C GLU A 295 6.34 28.02 27.09
N ASN A 296 7.07 27.03 27.63
CA ASN A 296 6.73 26.35 28.90
C ASN A 296 5.28 25.86 28.98
N GLY A 297 4.74 25.42 27.84
CA GLY A 297 3.36 24.99 27.71
C GLY A 297 3.13 23.52 28.08
N THR A 298 1.85 23.20 28.23
CA THR A 298 1.32 21.86 28.41
C THR A 298 0.37 21.50 27.28
N VAL A 299 0.45 20.27 26.77
CA VAL A 299 -0.56 19.65 25.91
C VAL A 299 -1.28 18.56 26.69
N LEU A 300 -2.58 18.74 26.95
CA LEU A 300 -3.43 17.75 27.60
C LEU A 300 -4.24 17.00 26.54
N VAL A 301 -4.07 15.68 26.50
CA VAL A 301 -4.76 14.76 25.60
C VAL A 301 -5.72 13.90 26.41
N ASN A 302 -6.94 13.75 25.91
CA ASN A 302 -7.94 12.83 26.45
C ASN A 302 -8.38 11.86 25.35
N ASP A 303 -8.18 10.57 25.59
CA ASP A 303 -8.26 9.50 24.60
C ASP A 303 -7.38 9.80 23.37
N ASN A 304 -7.98 10.33 22.30
CA ASN A 304 -7.32 10.68 21.05
C ASN A 304 -7.49 12.14 20.64
N LYS A 305 -7.99 13.00 21.53
CA LYS A 305 -8.26 14.40 21.25
C LYS A 305 -7.42 15.30 22.14
N ILE A 306 -6.97 16.42 21.58
CA ILE A 306 -6.37 17.50 22.36
C ILE A 306 -7.50 18.15 23.17
N GLU A 307 -7.48 17.95 24.49
CA GLU A 307 -8.47 18.49 25.43
C GLU A 307 -8.16 19.94 25.77
N ALA A 308 -6.88 20.27 26.00
CA ALA A 308 -6.40 21.61 26.27
C ALA A 308 -4.93 21.76 25.86
N LEU A 309 -4.50 22.99 25.51
CA LEU A 309 -3.09 23.36 25.40
C LEU A 309 -2.88 24.82 25.81
N GLY A 310 -1.71 25.16 26.35
CA GLY A 310 -1.40 26.50 26.85
C GLY A 310 -0.31 26.50 27.92
N ALA A 311 0.11 27.69 28.38
CA ALA A 311 1.04 27.83 29.51
C ALA A 311 0.40 27.36 30.84
N ASP A 312 -0.86 27.75 31.09
CA ASP A 312 -1.58 27.51 32.34
C ASP A 312 -2.69 26.46 32.17
N VAL A 313 -2.33 25.23 31.80
CA VAL A 313 -3.31 24.14 31.65
C VAL A 313 -3.48 23.40 32.98
N PRO A 314 -4.68 23.39 33.58
CA PRO A 314 -4.94 22.56 34.76
C PRO A 314 -4.89 21.09 34.38
N ILE A 315 -4.12 20.30 35.13
CA ILE A 315 -3.98 18.86 34.91
C ILE A 315 -4.93 18.12 35.85
N PRO A 316 -5.97 17.44 35.35
CA PRO A 316 -6.88 16.67 36.19
C PRO A 316 -6.18 15.50 36.90
N ASP A 317 -6.69 15.10 38.06
CA ASP A 317 -6.24 13.92 38.79
C ASP A 317 -6.30 12.65 37.92
N GLY A 318 -5.33 11.75 38.12
CA GLY A 318 -5.22 10.49 37.37
C GLY A 318 -4.66 10.65 35.94
N THR A 319 -4.24 11.85 35.54
CA THR A 319 -3.55 12.09 34.26
C THR A 319 -2.13 11.56 34.31
N LYS A 320 -1.71 10.84 33.26
CA LYS A 320 -0.31 10.41 33.11
C LYS A 320 0.53 11.56 32.59
N ILE A 321 1.52 12.01 33.36
CA ILE A 321 2.34 13.18 33.06
C ILE A 321 3.68 12.75 32.47
N TYR A 322 4.09 13.40 31.38
CA TYR A 322 5.43 13.31 30.81
C TYR A 322 6.04 14.70 30.80
N ASP A 323 7.17 14.85 31.47
CA ASP A 323 7.92 16.08 31.46
C ASP A 323 8.68 16.22 30.12
N ALA A 324 8.42 17.32 29.44
CA ALA A 324 9.05 17.70 28.18
C ALA A 324 9.85 19.01 28.34
N SER A 325 10.35 19.28 29.55
CA SER A 325 11.31 20.35 29.84
C SER A 325 12.48 20.35 28.85
N GLY A 326 12.74 21.52 28.25
CA GLY A 326 13.82 21.70 27.25
C GLY A 326 13.51 21.15 25.86
N LYS A 327 12.34 20.52 25.67
CA LYS A 327 11.94 19.89 24.40
C LYS A 327 10.97 20.77 23.62
N THR A 328 10.79 20.45 22.34
CA THR A 328 9.80 21.09 21.47
C THR A 328 8.74 20.09 21.03
N ILE A 329 7.47 20.46 21.12
CA ILE A 329 6.31 19.71 20.64
C ILE A 329 5.77 20.40 19.39
N MET A 330 5.49 19.63 18.35
CA MET A 330 4.81 20.11 17.13
C MET A 330 3.83 19.05 16.60
N PRO A 331 2.91 19.38 15.68
CA PRO A 331 2.07 18.39 15.03
C PRO A 331 2.93 17.32 14.37
N GLY A 332 2.40 16.09 14.33
CA GLY A 332 3.07 15.02 13.60
C GLY A 332 3.18 15.36 12.12
N LEU A 333 4.26 14.89 11.48
CA LEU A 333 4.50 15.17 10.07
C LEU A 333 3.45 14.48 9.20
N VAL A 334 3.10 15.14 8.10
CA VAL A 334 2.15 14.66 7.09
C VAL A 334 2.87 14.57 5.76
N ASP A 335 3.19 13.36 5.32
CA ASP A 335 3.77 13.09 4.01
C ASP A 335 2.65 13.07 2.95
N ALA A 336 2.57 14.12 2.14
CA ALA A 336 1.52 14.29 1.13
C ALA A 336 1.72 13.37 -0.10
N HIS A 337 2.92 12.82 -0.27
CA HIS A 337 3.27 11.93 -1.37
C HIS A 337 4.25 10.86 -0.88
N ALA A 338 3.71 9.81 -0.28
CA ALA A 338 4.49 8.68 0.21
C ALA A 338 4.44 7.50 -0.77
N HIS A 339 5.36 6.54 -0.59
CA HIS A 339 5.17 5.16 -1.04
C HIS A 339 5.54 4.21 0.09
N ILE A 340 4.52 3.70 0.78
CA ILE A 340 4.64 3.03 2.10
C ILE A 340 4.89 1.51 2.01
N GLY A 341 5.40 1.02 0.87
CA GLY A 341 5.68 -0.41 0.67
C GLY A 341 4.44 -1.29 0.44
N ALA A 342 3.29 -0.72 0.05
CA ALA A 342 2.04 -1.44 -0.14
C ALA A 342 1.84 -2.04 -1.55
N PHE A 343 2.92 -2.31 -2.31
CA PHE A 343 2.83 -2.84 -3.67
C PHE A 343 2.71 -4.37 -3.75
N ARG A 344 3.12 -5.09 -2.70
CA ARG A 344 3.06 -6.56 -2.71
C ARG A 344 1.62 -7.04 -2.51
N TYR A 345 1.17 -7.93 -3.40
CA TYR A 345 -0.14 -8.57 -3.31
C TYR A 345 -0.13 -9.82 -2.41
N GLY A 346 -1.15 -9.96 -1.56
CA GLY A 346 -1.41 -11.17 -0.78
C GLY A 346 -1.27 -10.97 0.72
N LEU A 347 -0.40 -11.79 1.34
CA LEU A 347 -0.24 -11.81 2.79
C LEU A 347 0.44 -10.53 3.30
N THR A 348 -0.07 -9.95 4.37
CA THR A 348 0.56 -8.82 5.07
C THR A 348 1.19 -9.31 6.39
N PRO A 349 2.39 -8.84 6.78
CA PRO A 349 2.98 -9.16 8.07
C PRO A 349 2.19 -8.55 9.25
N GLN A 350 2.39 -9.06 10.46
CA GLN A 350 1.80 -8.50 11.69
C GLN A 350 2.53 -7.24 12.17
N GLN A 351 3.71 -6.98 11.62
CA GLN A 351 4.47 -5.76 11.78
C GLN A 351 4.94 -5.25 10.42
N ASN A 352 4.59 -4.01 10.12
CA ASN A 352 5.06 -3.34 8.93
C ASN A 352 6.20 -2.40 9.32
N TRP A 353 7.40 -2.70 8.83
CA TRP A 353 8.58 -1.94 9.24
C TRP A 353 8.65 -0.56 8.60
N GLN A 354 8.13 -0.40 7.38
CA GLN A 354 8.02 0.89 6.71
C GLN A 354 7.13 1.84 7.54
N PHE A 355 6.04 1.31 8.11
CA PHE A 355 5.14 2.06 9.00
C PHE A 355 5.83 2.51 10.27
N MET A 356 6.56 1.61 10.92
CA MET A 356 7.28 1.91 12.15
C MET A 356 8.46 2.85 11.91
N ALA A 357 9.18 2.72 10.79
CA ALA A 357 10.21 3.66 10.39
C ALA A 357 9.64 5.08 10.21
N ASN A 358 8.52 5.23 9.48
CA ASN A 358 7.84 6.51 9.33
C ASN A 358 7.46 7.14 10.69
N LEU A 359 6.83 6.37 11.59
CA LEU A 359 6.49 6.86 12.94
C LEU A 359 7.72 7.22 13.78
N ALA A 360 8.80 6.43 13.74
CA ALA A 360 10.03 6.71 14.49
C ALA A 360 10.70 8.04 14.08
N PHE A 361 10.47 8.47 12.86
CA PHE A 361 10.86 9.77 12.32
C PHE A 361 9.70 10.80 12.35
N GLY A 362 8.62 10.52 13.08
CA GLY A 362 7.57 11.50 13.34
C GLY A 362 6.52 11.69 12.25
N VAL A 363 6.54 10.89 11.18
CA VAL A 363 5.48 10.87 10.16
C VAL A 363 4.27 10.13 10.72
N THR A 364 3.25 10.88 11.11
CA THR A 364 2.01 10.36 11.72
C THR A 364 0.89 10.16 10.69
N THR A 365 0.99 10.80 9.53
CA THR A 365 0.05 10.64 8.42
C THR A 365 0.81 10.54 7.10
N ALA A 366 0.38 9.62 6.24
CA ALA A 366 0.91 9.44 4.90
C ALA A 366 -0.23 9.35 3.88
N HIS A 367 -0.05 9.99 2.73
CA HIS A 367 -0.89 9.82 1.56
C HIS A 367 -0.09 9.12 0.46
N ASP A 368 -0.46 7.88 0.11
CA ASP A 368 0.18 7.08 -0.93
C ASP A 368 -0.62 7.18 -2.25
N PRO A 369 -0.16 7.98 -3.23
CA PRO A 369 -0.93 8.28 -4.44
C PRO A 369 -0.75 7.24 -5.55
N SER A 370 -0.10 6.10 -5.27
CA SER A 370 0.02 5.00 -6.23
C SER A 370 0.40 3.71 -5.51
N SER A 371 -0.52 2.77 -5.39
CA SER A 371 -0.24 1.50 -4.71
C SER A 371 -1.13 0.36 -5.16
N ASN A 372 -0.83 -0.87 -4.72
CA ASN A 372 -1.76 -1.98 -4.90
C ASN A 372 -3.03 -1.72 -4.08
N THR A 373 -4.18 -1.65 -4.75
CA THR A 373 -5.45 -1.24 -4.13
C THR A 373 -5.84 -2.16 -2.96
N GLU A 374 -5.80 -3.48 -3.15
CA GLU A 374 -6.21 -4.41 -2.09
C GLU A 374 -5.28 -4.32 -0.89
N THR A 375 -3.97 -4.26 -1.12
CA THR A 375 -2.98 -4.19 -0.04
C THR A 375 -3.03 -2.86 0.73
N VAL A 376 -3.08 -1.72 0.03
CA VAL A 376 -2.99 -0.40 0.68
C VAL A 376 -4.22 -0.09 1.54
N PHE A 377 -5.41 -0.45 1.07
CA PHE A 377 -6.63 -0.26 1.86
C PHE A 377 -6.74 -1.28 3.00
N ALA A 378 -6.30 -2.52 2.81
CA ALA A 378 -6.20 -3.48 3.91
C ALA A 378 -5.22 -3.01 5.00
N LEU A 379 -4.08 -2.42 4.63
CA LEU A 379 -3.13 -1.81 5.57
C LEU A 379 -3.75 -0.61 6.31
N SER A 380 -4.48 0.26 5.60
CA SER A 380 -5.20 1.39 6.20
C SER A 380 -6.24 0.92 7.21
N GLU A 381 -7.01 -0.11 6.89
CA GLU A 381 -8.02 -0.69 7.79
C GLU A 381 -7.37 -1.38 9.00
N LEU A 382 -6.30 -2.15 8.81
CA LEU A 382 -5.56 -2.79 9.90
C LEU A 382 -4.92 -1.75 10.83
N GLN A 383 -4.41 -0.65 10.28
CA GLN A 383 -3.89 0.46 11.09
C GLN A 383 -5.02 1.13 11.88
N LYS A 384 -6.14 1.46 11.23
CA LYS A 384 -7.31 2.06 11.89
C LYS A 384 -7.90 1.17 12.98
N SER A 385 -7.87 -0.15 12.83
CA SER A 385 -8.39 -1.08 13.83
C SER A 385 -7.37 -1.48 14.90
N GLY A 386 -6.17 -0.89 14.92
CA GLY A 386 -5.11 -1.21 15.89
C GLY A 386 -4.41 -2.55 15.64
N GLY A 387 -4.69 -3.21 14.51
CA GLY A 387 -4.04 -4.44 14.08
C GLY A 387 -2.61 -4.24 13.58
N LEU A 388 -2.27 -3.02 13.16
CA LEU A 388 -0.92 -2.58 12.80
C LEU A 388 -0.57 -1.24 13.45
N VAL A 389 0.70 -1.08 13.83
CA VAL A 389 1.26 0.20 14.29
C VAL A 389 1.86 0.93 13.08
N GLY A 390 1.47 2.19 12.87
CA GLY A 390 1.93 3.01 11.77
C GLY A 390 1.19 4.34 11.61
N PRO A 391 1.59 5.15 10.63
CA PRO A 391 0.90 6.40 10.31
C PRO A 391 -0.53 6.13 9.86
N ARG A 392 -1.39 7.14 10.03
CA ARG A 392 -2.68 7.20 9.35
C ARG A 392 -2.43 7.18 7.84
N LEU A 393 -3.08 6.26 7.15
CA LEU A 393 -2.85 6.04 5.72
C LEU A 393 -4.06 6.44 4.88
N TYR A 394 -3.83 7.40 3.99
CA TYR A 394 -4.70 7.73 2.85
C TYR A 394 -4.08 7.19 1.57
N SER A 395 -4.89 6.79 0.60
CA SER A 395 -4.37 6.35 -0.69
C SER A 395 -5.40 6.52 -1.80
N THR A 396 -4.90 6.60 -3.03
CA THR A 396 -5.70 6.51 -4.26
C THR A 396 -5.92 5.06 -4.72
N GLY A 397 -5.17 4.10 -4.15
CA GLY A 397 -5.02 2.76 -4.75
C GLY A 397 -4.28 2.84 -6.09
N PHE A 398 -4.69 2.01 -7.04
CA PHE A 398 -4.13 2.07 -8.39
C PHE A 398 -4.50 3.37 -9.08
N ILE A 399 -3.52 3.92 -9.79
CA ILE A 399 -3.64 5.13 -10.59
C ILE A 399 -4.63 4.98 -11.75
N LEU A 400 -5.22 6.11 -12.18
CA LEU A 400 -6.01 6.19 -13.41
C LEU A 400 -5.07 6.35 -14.62
N TYR A 401 -4.37 5.27 -14.97
CA TYR A 401 -3.32 5.30 -15.99
C TYR A 401 -3.86 5.47 -17.41
N GLY A 402 -3.35 6.45 -18.15
CA GLY A 402 -3.75 6.73 -19.53
C GLY A 402 -2.95 6.01 -20.62
N ALA A 403 -1.77 5.47 -20.30
CA ALA A 403 -0.93 4.75 -21.25
C ALA A 403 -1.24 3.23 -21.25
N ASP A 404 -0.56 2.47 -22.12
CA ASP A 404 -0.86 1.04 -22.27
C ASP A 404 -0.41 0.22 -21.04
N GLY A 405 -1.26 -0.69 -20.62
CA GLY A 405 -1.09 -1.48 -19.40
C GLY A 405 -2.32 -2.33 -19.11
N ASP A 406 -2.16 -3.41 -18.36
CA ASP A 406 -3.27 -4.31 -17.96
C ASP A 406 -4.16 -3.73 -16.84
N PHE A 407 -3.87 -2.50 -16.42
CA PHE A 407 -4.61 -1.74 -15.42
C PHE A 407 -5.02 -0.34 -15.89
N LYS A 408 -4.83 -0.03 -17.19
CA LYS A 408 -5.15 1.29 -17.73
C LYS A 408 -6.62 1.64 -17.53
N SER A 409 -6.87 2.93 -17.35
CA SER A 409 -8.22 3.50 -17.23
C SER A 409 -8.60 4.12 -18.56
N VAL A 410 -9.47 3.44 -19.31
CA VAL A 410 -9.98 3.92 -20.59
C VAL A 410 -11.08 4.94 -20.33
N ILE A 411 -10.81 6.20 -20.62
CA ILE A 411 -11.74 7.32 -20.47
C ILE A 411 -12.10 7.86 -21.86
N ASN A 412 -13.25 7.47 -22.40
CA ASN A 412 -13.77 8.01 -23.65
C ASN A 412 -15.02 8.86 -23.46
N SER A 413 -15.59 8.84 -22.26
CA SER A 413 -16.81 9.54 -21.88
C SER A 413 -16.78 9.92 -20.40
N LEU A 414 -17.66 10.84 -20.00
CA LEU A 414 -17.88 11.17 -18.59
C LEU A 414 -18.34 9.95 -17.77
N ASP A 415 -19.09 9.02 -18.36
CA ASP A 415 -19.53 7.81 -17.67
C ASP A 415 -18.38 6.83 -17.39
N ASP A 416 -17.39 6.75 -18.28
CA ASP A 416 -16.16 5.99 -18.02
C ASP A 416 -15.38 6.60 -16.84
N ALA A 417 -15.32 7.93 -16.77
CA ALA A 417 -14.72 8.65 -15.65
C ALA A 417 -15.48 8.36 -14.34
N ARG A 418 -16.81 8.48 -14.34
CA ARG A 418 -17.66 8.14 -13.18
C ARG A 418 -17.46 6.69 -12.73
N SER A 419 -17.35 5.75 -13.66
CA SER A 419 -17.10 4.35 -13.35
C SER A 419 -15.75 4.16 -12.65
N SER A 420 -14.70 4.82 -13.15
CA SER A 420 -13.35 4.79 -12.56
C SER A 420 -13.31 5.40 -11.16
N ILE A 421 -13.96 6.54 -10.93
CA ILE A 421 -14.04 7.17 -9.61
C ILE A 421 -14.89 6.34 -8.63
N ARG A 422 -16.02 5.76 -9.08
CA ARG A 422 -16.85 4.91 -8.22
C ARG A 422 -16.10 3.68 -7.74
N ARG A 423 -15.26 3.08 -8.60
CA ARG A 423 -14.41 1.94 -8.24
C ARG A 423 -13.43 2.27 -7.12
N THR A 424 -12.67 3.35 -7.24
CA THR A 424 -11.69 3.74 -6.21
C THR A 424 -12.38 4.15 -4.91
N LYS A 425 -13.46 4.93 -5.02
CA LYS A 425 -14.29 5.34 -3.87
C LYS A 425 -14.87 4.15 -3.11
N ALA A 426 -15.24 3.07 -3.79
CA ALA A 426 -15.77 1.87 -3.14
C ALA A 426 -14.77 1.22 -2.15
N PHE A 427 -13.46 1.32 -2.40
CA PHE A 427 -12.43 0.87 -1.46
C PHE A 427 -12.17 1.85 -0.30
N GLY A 428 -12.78 3.04 -0.31
CA GLY A 428 -12.57 4.08 0.69
C GLY A 428 -11.58 5.17 0.29
N ALA A 429 -11.19 5.24 -0.99
CA ALA A 429 -10.36 6.32 -1.50
C ALA A 429 -11.07 7.69 -1.35
N GLN A 430 -10.31 8.70 -0.93
CA GLN A 430 -10.75 10.10 -0.86
C GLN A 430 -10.15 10.95 -1.99
N SER A 431 -9.19 10.38 -2.70
CA SER A 431 -8.48 10.96 -3.84
C SER A 431 -8.30 9.92 -4.95
N VAL A 432 -8.05 10.38 -6.17
CA VAL A 432 -7.56 9.55 -7.26
C VAL A 432 -6.32 10.15 -7.88
N LYS A 433 -5.43 9.29 -8.38
CA LYS A 433 -4.25 9.71 -9.13
C LYS A 433 -4.53 9.75 -10.63
N SER A 434 -4.63 10.94 -11.20
CA SER A 434 -4.77 11.12 -12.66
C SER A 434 -3.39 11.02 -13.33
N TYR A 435 -3.11 9.90 -14.00
CA TYR A 435 -1.74 9.58 -14.41
C TYR A 435 -1.62 9.44 -15.93
N ASN A 436 -0.87 10.35 -16.56
CA ASN A 436 -0.59 10.36 -18.00
C ASN A 436 -1.84 10.16 -18.88
N GLN A 437 -2.97 10.77 -18.52
CA GLN A 437 -4.16 10.82 -19.39
C GLN A 437 -3.86 11.76 -20.57
N PRO A 438 -3.74 11.24 -21.80
CA PRO A 438 -3.12 11.99 -22.90
C PRO A 438 -3.98 13.18 -23.35
N ARG A 439 -5.31 13.00 -23.44
CA ARG A 439 -6.20 14.05 -23.94
C ARG A 439 -6.69 14.92 -22.78
N ARG A 440 -6.76 16.24 -23.02
CA ARG A 440 -7.22 17.20 -21.99
C ARG A 440 -8.68 16.99 -21.61
N ASP A 441 -9.55 16.67 -22.58
CA ASP A 441 -10.95 16.38 -22.32
C ASP A 441 -11.14 15.17 -21.39
N GLN A 442 -10.26 14.16 -21.45
CA GLN A 442 -10.27 13.03 -20.50
C GLN A 442 -9.99 13.50 -19.07
N ARG A 443 -9.00 14.38 -18.87
CA ARG A 443 -8.69 14.94 -17.54
C ARG A 443 -9.85 15.77 -17.01
N GLN A 444 -10.50 16.56 -17.86
CA GLN A 444 -11.68 17.34 -17.50
C GLN A 444 -12.89 16.46 -17.13
N GLN A 445 -13.09 15.34 -17.85
CA GLN A 445 -14.10 14.33 -17.49
C GLN A 445 -13.82 13.70 -16.12
N VAL A 446 -12.55 13.38 -15.82
CA VAL A 446 -12.14 12.89 -14.49
C VAL A 446 -12.44 13.92 -13.41
N LEU A 447 -12.08 15.19 -13.61
CA LEU A 447 -12.35 16.27 -12.66
C LEU A 447 -13.86 16.49 -12.43
N GLN A 448 -14.66 16.47 -13.49
CA GLN A 448 -16.11 16.59 -13.36
C GLN A 448 -16.69 15.42 -12.56
N ALA A 449 -16.35 14.18 -12.91
CA ALA A 449 -16.81 13.00 -12.19
C ALA A 449 -16.36 13.00 -10.72
N ALA A 450 -15.12 13.44 -10.45
CA ALA A 450 -14.59 13.54 -9.11
C ALA A 450 -15.33 14.59 -8.28
N ARG A 451 -15.68 15.75 -8.87
CA ARG A 451 -16.50 16.78 -8.22
C ARG A 451 -17.90 16.26 -7.88
N GLU A 452 -18.57 15.58 -8.81
CA GLU A 452 -19.88 14.97 -8.59
C GLU A 452 -19.88 13.93 -7.45
N LEU A 453 -18.73 13.27 -7.24
CA LEU A 453 -18.57 12.20 -6.25
C LEU A 453 -17.81 12.63 -4.99
N GLY A 454 -17.39 13.90 -4.88
CA GLY A 454 -16.64 14.41 -3.72
C GLY A 454 -15.28 13.73 -3.54
N ILE A 455 -14.51 13.60 -4.62
CA ILE A 455 -13.19 12.97 -4.63
C ILE A 455 -12.14 13.99 -5.10
N ASN A 456 -10.99 14.02 -4.40
CA ASN A 456 -9.84 14.83 -4.81
C ASN A 456 -9.13 14.23 -6.03
N VAL A 457 -8.51 15.05 -6.87
CA VAL A 457 -7.76 14.59 -8.04
C VAL A 457 -6.34 15.12 -7.95
N VAL A 458 -5.41 14.21 -7.62
CA VAL A 458 -3.97 14.49 -7.59
C VAL A 458 -3.38 13.96 -8.90
N PRO A 459 -2.76 14.75 -9.77
CA PRO A 459 -2.16 14.27 -10.99
C PRO A 459 -0.70 13.86 -10.79
N GLU A 460 -0.15 13.10 -11.74
CA GLU A 460 1.31 12.99 -11.90
C GLU A 460 1.86 14.25 -12.59
N GLY A 461 2.82 14.92 -11.96
CA GLY A 461 3.66 15.91 -12.61
C GLY A 461 4.68 15.24 -13.53
N GLY A 462 4.24 14.76 -14.70
CA GLY A 462 5.06 13.95 -15.62
C GLY A 462 6.14 14.71 -16.38
N SER A 463 6.98 15.49 -15.70
CA SER A 463 8.14 16.25 -16.23
C SER A 463 7.84 17.03 -17.52
N THR A 464 6.60 17.50 -17.72
CA THR A 464 6.14 18.17 -18.94
C THR A 464 5.40 19.45 -18.58
N PHE A 465 6.10 20.59 -18.69
CA PHE A 465 5.62 21.88 -18.23
C PHE A 465 4.20 22.22 -18.73
N TYR A 466 3.97 22.13 -20.05
CA TYR A 466 2.65 22.45 -20.63
C TYR A 466 1.55 21.51 -20.13
N HIS A 467 1.86 20.24 -19.86
CA HIS A 467 0.90 19.31 -19.30
C HIS A 467 0.49 19.73 -17.88
N ASN A 468 1.48 20.03 -17.03
CA ASN A 468 1.26 20.40 -15.63
C ASN A 468 0.51 21.74 -15.50
N ILE A 469 0.87 22.75 -16.29
CA ILE A 469 0.16 24.03 -16.26
C ILE A 469 -1.31 23.88 -16.71
N THR A 470 -1.61 23.01 -17.70
CA THR A 470 -3.02 22.75 -18.03
C THR A 470 -3.78 22.06 -16.89
N MET A 471 -3.12 21.22 -16.08
CA MET A 471 -3.74 20.59 -14.91
C MET A 471 -4.08 21.61 -13.82
N VAL A 472 -3.19 22.59 -13.60
CA VAL A 472 -3.45 23.75 -12.71
C VAL A 472 -4.65 24.55 -13.21
N ILE A 473 -4.67 24.89 -14.50
CA ILE A 473 -5.79 25.64 -15.13
C ILE A 473 -7.10 24.86 -15.06
N ASP A 474 -7.07 23.54 -15.25
CA ASP A 474 -8.26 22.68 -15.20
C ASP A 474 -8.80 22.52 -13.76
N GLY A 475 -8.01 22.88 -12.73
CA GLY A 475 -8.42 22.84 -11.32
C GLY A 475 -8.22 21.48 -10.67
N HIS A 476 -7.11 20.80 -10.94
CA HIS A 476 -6.68 19.64 -10.13
C HIS A 476 -6.43 20.05 -8.68
N THR A 477 -6.55 19.12 -7.73
CA THR A 477 -6.33 19.39 -6.29
C THR A 477 -4.92 19.92 -6.04
N GLY A 478 -3.92 19.42 -6.77
CA GLY A 478 -2.57 19.99 -6.84
C GLY A 478 -1.78 19.41 -7.99
N ILE A 479 -0.46 19.57 -7.94
CA ILE A 479 0.51 18.91 -8.83
C ILE A 479 1.53 18.18 -7.95
N GLU A 480 1.68 16.89 -8.19
CA GLU A 480 2.72 16.06 -7.56
C GLU A 480 3.98 16.05 -8.42
N HIS A 481 5.15 15.99 -7.80
CA HIS A 481 6.46 16.22 -8.40
C HIS A 481 6.68 17.65 -8.88
N ASN A 482 7.95 17.99 -9.10
CA ASN A 482 8.31 19.31 -9.58
C ASN A 482 7.93 19.50 -11.04
N ILE A 483 7.58 20.73 -11.38
CA ILE A 483 7.58 21.15 -12.78
C ILE A 483 9.03 21.14 -13.30
N PRO A 484 9.28 20.67 -14.53
CA PRO A 484 10.63 20.50 -15.09
C PRO A 484 11.30 21.83 -15.49
N VAL A 485 10.69 22.97 -15.15
CA VAL A 485 11.16 24.32 -15.49
C VAL A 485 11.24 25.11 -14.20
N ALA A 486 12.47 25.46 -13.82
CA ALA A 486 12.79 26.40 -12.77
C ALA A 486 13.92 27.33 -13.28
N PRO A 487 13.93 28.63 -12.89
CA PRO A 487 12.90 29.31 -12.12
C PRO A 487 11.62 29.56 -12.93
N VAL A 488 10.52 29.85 -12.24
CA VAL A 488 9.28 30.35 -12.87
C VAL A 488 9.14 31.86 -12.75
N TYR A 489 8.33 32.44 -13.65
CA TYR A 489 8.11 33.88 -13.74
C TYR A 489 6.66 34.27 -13.38
N LYS A 490 6.37 35.56 -13.46
CA LYS A 490 5.12 36.19 -13.02
C LYS A 490 3.86 35.52 -13.59
N ASP A 491 3.90 35.08 -14.84
CA ASP A 491 2.79 34.39 -15.50
C ASP A 491 2.40 33.10 -14.78
N VAL A 492 3.36 32.24 -14.48
CA VAL A 492 3.13 30.99 -13.74
C VAL A 492 2.71 31.26 -12.31
N LEU A 493 3.36 32.22 -11.63
CA LEU A 493 3.05 32.59 -10.25
C LEU A 493 1.60 33.09 -10.12
N GLU A 494 1.15 33.97 -11.02
CA GLU A 494 -0.21 34.51 -11.00
C GLU A 494 -1.27 33.46 -11.36
N ILE A 495 -1.00 32.61 -12.36
CA ILE A 495 -1.93 31.53 -12.76
C ILE A 495 -2.10 30.55 -11.62
N TRP A 496 -1.01 30.07 -11.04
CA TRP A 496 -1.05 29.06 -9.99
C TRP A 496 -1.60 29.64 -8.68
N GLY A 497 -1.15 30.83 -8.27
CA GLY A 497 -1.62 31.50 -7.06
C GLY A 497 -3.13 31.75 -7.05
N LYS A 498 -3.77 31.93 -8.22
CA LYS A 498 -5.23 32.11 -8.36
C LYS A 498 -6.00 30.80 -8.55
N SER A 499 -5.34 29.68 -8.80
CA SER A 499 -5.99 28.39 -9.14
C SER A 499 -6.60 27.67 -7.92
N GLY A 500 -6.00 27.86 -6.74
CA GLY A 500 -6.28 27.04 -5.56
C GLY A 500 -5.64 25.63 -5.58
N SER A 501 -4.94 25.26 -6.66
CA SER A 501 -4.21 23.98 -6.75
C SER A 501 -2.95 23.99 -5.87
N GLY A 502 -2.74 22.93 -5.10
CA GLY A 502 -1.50 22.73 -4.32
C GLY A 502 -0.29 22.32 -5.16
N TYR A 503 0.87 22.21 -4.51
CA TYR A 503 2.12 21.78 -5.12
C TYR A 503 2.92 20.88 -4.17
N THR A 504 3.29 19.69 -4.61
CA THR A 504 4.10 18.74 -3.83
C THR A 504 5.33 18.36 -4.68
N PRO A 505 6.45 19.10 -4.58
CA PRO A 505 7.55 19.01 -5.55
C PRO A 505 8.35 17.71 -5.49
N THR A 506 8.35 16.99 -4.37
CA THR A 506 9.16 15.78 -4.16
C THR A 506 10.62 15.99 -4.58
N LEU A 507 11.27 17.01 -4.02
CA LEU A 507 12.64 17.43 -4.31
C LEU A 507 13.65 16.29 -4.14
N VAL A 508 13.35 15.34 -3.25
CA VAL A 508 14.11 14.08 -3.09
C VAL A 508 14.25 13.28 -4.40
N VAL A 509 13.30 13.40 -5.34
CA VAL A 509 13.34 12.82 -6.70
C VAL A 509 13.20 13.88 -7.80
N ASN A 510 13.79 15.05 -7.59
CA ASN A 510 13.72 16.15 -8.55
C ASN A 510 13.93 15.73 -10.02
N TYR A 511 13.08 16.24 -10.90
CA TYR A 511 13.17 16.11 -12.36
C TYR A 511 13.89 17.29 -12.99
N GLY A 512 14.55 17.05 -14.12
CA GLY A 512 15.21 18.10 -14.92
C GLY A 512 16.56 18.58 -14.38
N GLY A 513 17.01 18.05 -13.24
CA GLY A 513 18.31 18.33 -12.62
C GLY A 513 18.64 17.29 -11.54
N LEU A 514 19.69 17.52 -10.74
CA LEU A 514 20.05 16.60 -9.65
C LEU A 514 19.01 16.63 -8.52
N ASN A 515 18.76 15.45 -7.95
CA ASN A 515 17.80 15.26 -6.87
C ASN A 515 18.42 15.39 -5.48
N GLY A 516 17.54 15.58 -4.49
CA GLY A 516 17.93 15.68 -3.09
C GLY A 516 18.47 14.39 -2.49
N GLU A 517 18.00 13.23 -2.96
CA GLU A 517 18.46 11.92 -2.44
C GLU A 517 19.99 11.78 -2.60
N TYR A 518 20.54 12.12 -3.77
CA TYR A 518 21.99 12.08 -3.99
C TYR A 518 22.75 13.10 -3.16
N PHE A 519 22.19 14.30 -2.95
CA PHE A 519 22.82 15.33 -2.12
C PHE A 519 23.05 14.83 -0.69
N TYR A 520 22.01 14.29 -0.05
CA TYR A 520 22.12 13.80 1.33
C TYR A 520 22.95 12.53 1.43
N TYR A 521 22.93 11.65 0.43
CA TYR A 521 23.87 10.55 0.39
C TYR A 521 25.32 11.03 0.28
N GLN A 522 25.62 12.01 -0.58
CA GLN A 522 26.96 12.57 -0.71
C GLN A 522 27.43 13.26 0.59
N ARG A 523 26.54 14.03 1.23
CA ARG A 523 26.81 14.84 2.42
C ARG A 523 26.93 14.02 3.70
N ASP A 524 26.03 13.05 3.91
CA ASP A 524 25.82 12.42 5.21
C ASP A 524 26.11 10.92 5.21
N ASN A 525 26.66 10.39 6.30
CA ASN A 525 26.84 8.95 6.53
C ASN A 525 25.52 8.26 6.90
N VAL A 526 24.58 8.23 5.95
CA VAL A 526 23.24 7.65 6.15
C VAL A 526 23.29 6.18 6.60
N TRP A 527 24.31 5.41 6.18
CA TRP A 527 24.51 4.02 6.64
C TRP A 527 24.95 3.87 8.11
N GLU A 528 25.22 4.98 8.80
CA GLU A 528 25.59 5.04 10.22
C GLU A 528 24.43 5.55 11.09
N ASN A 529 23.31 5.97 10.48
CA ASN A 529 22.16 6.46 11.22
C ASN A 529 21.51 5.31 12.04
N GLU A 530 21.73 5.32 13.35
CA GLU A 530 21.30 4.25 14.26
C GLU A 530 19.78 4.07 14.27
N LYS A 531 19.01 5.16 14.29
CA LYS A 531 17.54 5.12 14.27
C LYS A 531 17.04 4.45 12.98
N LEU A 532 17.61 4.82 11.84
CA LEU A 532 17.27 4.22 10.54
C LEU A 532 17.59 2.72 10.50
N LEU A 533 18.77 2.32 11.01
CA LEU A 533 19.21 0.93 11.06
C LEU A 533 18.38 0.02 11.99
N LYS A 534 17.72 0.59 13.00
CA LYS A 534 16.78 -0.16 13.86
C LYS A 534 15.52 -0.57 13.11
N PHE A 535 14.98 0.31 12.26
CA PHE A 535 13.68 0.10 11.63
C PHE A 535 13.73 -0.28 10.14
N THR A 536 14.91 -0.23 9.51
CA THR A 536 15.09 -0.60 8.11
C THR A 536 16.14 -1.71 7.96
N PRO A 537 15.88 -2.77 7.17
CA PRO A 537 16.88 -3.80 6.90
C PRO A 537 18.20 -3.22 6.40
N ARG A 538 19.31 -3.62 7.03
CA ARG A 538 20.67 -3.12 6.73
C ARG A 538 21.01 -3.16 5.25
N ARG A 539 20.65 -4.26 4.57
CA ARG A 539 20.87 -4.45 3.13
C ARG A 539 20.25 -3.35 2.27
N ILE A 540 19.10 -2.81 2.66
CA ILE A 540 18.43 -1.73 1.92
C ILE A 540 19.27 -0.45 2.05
N ILE A 541 19.65 -0.08 3.28
CA ILE A 541 20.42 1.14 3.54
C ILE A 541 21.81 1.09 2.89
N ASP A 542 22.52 -0.02 3.06
CA ASP A 542 23.87 -0.18 2.51
C ASP A 542 23.87 -0.11 0.98
N SER A 543 22.89 -0.76 0.31
CA SER A 543 22.79 -0.76 -1.15
C SER A 543 22.51 0.62 -1.76
N ARG A 544 21.92 1.53 -0.98
CA ARG A 544 21.52 2.87 -1.44
C ARG A 544 22.55 3.94 -1.10
N SER A 545 23.14 3.87 0.10
CA SER A 545 23.87 5.00 0.69
C SER A 545 25.38 4.84 0.76
N ARG A 546 25.93 3.61 0.77
CA ARG A 546 27.39 3.41 0.89
C ARG A 546 28.15 3.76 -0.38
N HIS A 547 27.57 3.48 -1.55
CA HIS A 547 28.12 3.89 -2.83
C HIS A 547 27.39 5.15 -3.28
N ARG A 548 28.12 6.26 -3.32
CA ARG A 548 27.54 7.59 -3.51
C ARG A 548 27.90 8.14 -4.88
N THR A 549 26.93 8.75 -5.53
CA THR A 549 27.19 9.65 -6.65
C THR A 549 27.83 10.91 -6.08
N MET A 550 29.01 11.29 -6.60
CA MET A 550 29.67 12.55 -6.25
C MET A 550 29.41 13.55 -7.37
N VAL A 551 28.80 14.67 -7.04
CA VAL A 551 28.43 15.72 -7.98
C VAL A 551 28.93 17.08 -7.47
N PRO A 552 29.42 17.98 -8.34
CA PRO A 552 29.70 19.36 -7.96
C PRO A 552 28.49 20.06 -7.33
N GLN A 553 28.73 20.95 -6.36
CA GLN A 553 27.66 21.64 -5.63
C GLN A 553 26.73 22.44 -6.56
N GLU A 554 27.28 23.05 -7.61
CA GLU A 554 26.53 23.83 -8.60
C GLU A 554 25.40 23.02 -9.27
N GLU A 555 25.56 21.71 -9.45
CA GLU A 555 24.50 20.87 -10.03
C GLU A 555 23.33 20.64 -9.07
N TYR A 556 23.58 20.69 -7.75
CA TYR A 556 22.53 20.66 -6.74
C TYR A 556 21.84 22.02 -6.61
N GLU A 557 22.61 23.11 -6.73
CA GLU A 557 22.09 24.48 -6.81
C GLU A 557 21.16 24.64 -8.02
N ASN A 558 21.60 24.20 -9.20
CA ASN A 558 20.81 24.20 -10.44
C ASN A 558 19.70 23.11 -10.47
N GLY A 559 19.72 22.18 -9.53
CA GLY A 559 18.77 21.08 -9.42
C GLY A 559 17.68 21.37 -8.39
N HIS A 560 17.60 20.51 -7.38
CA HIS A 560 16.55 20.56 -6.36
C HIS A 560 16.51 21.89 -5.56
N ILE A 561 17.63 22.60 -5.38
CA ILE A 561 17.65 23.87 -4.63
C ILE A 561 16.92 24.97 -5.41
N MET A 562 17.21 25.15 -6.72
CA MET A 562 16.48 26.11 -7.56
C MET A 562 14.97 25.81 -7.66
N VAL A 563 14.60 24.52 -7.61
CA VAL A 563 13.20 24.10 -7.53
C VAL A 563 12.59 24.45 -6.18
N ALA A 564 13.34 24.31 -5.08
CA ALA A 564 12.91 24.76 -3.75
C ALA A 564 12.73 26.28 -3.67
N GLU A 565 13.62 27.07 -4.29
CA GLU A 565 13.46 28.52 -4.43
C GLU A 565 12.20 28.89 -5.22
N THR A 566 11.89 28.11 -6.25
CA THR A 566 10.63 28.23 -7.00
C THR A 566 9.43 27.90 -6.13
N ALA A 567 9.53 26.87 -5.30
CA ALA A 567 8.49 26.52 -4.33
C ALA A 567 8.26 27.66 -3.32
N LYS A 568 9.32 28.34 -2.83
CA LYS A 568 9.19 29.54 -2.00
C LYS A 568 8.41 30.65 -2.71
N LYS A 569 8.76 30.97 -3.95
CA LYS A 569 8.05 32.00 -4.74
C LYS A 569 6.58 31.65 -4.96
N LEU A 570 6.27 30.37 -5.16
CA LEU A 570 4.88 29.88 -5.26
C LEU A 570 4.13 30.02 -3.92
N THR A 571 4.76 29.68 -2.80
CA THR A 571 4.21 29.92 -1.46
C THR A 571 3.89 31.39 -1.26
N ASP A 572 4.79 32.30 -1.65
CA ASP A 572 4.59 33.76 -1.55
C ASP A 572 3.45 34.27 -2.45
N ALA A 573 3.21 33.58 -3.57
CA ALA A 573 2.07 33.82 -4.45
C ALA A 573 0.75 33.18 -3.94
N GLY A 574 0.76 32.52 -2.78
CA GLY A 574 -0.41 31.90 -2.14
C GLY A 574 -0.65 30.44 -2.53
N VAL A 575 0.29 29.79 -3.23
CA VAL A 575 0.20 28.36 -3.55
C VAL A 575 0.51 27.53 -2.32
N LYS A 576 -0.30 26.50 -2.07
CA LYS A 576 -0.07 25.59 -0.96
C LYS A 576 0.99 24.55 -1.33
N VAL A 577 2.22 24.84 -0.92
CA VAL A 577 3.34 23.89 -1.06
C VAL A 577 3.35 22.90 0.09
N ASN A 578 3.54 21.63 -0.24
CA ASN A 578 3.51 20.50 0.69
C ASN A 578 4.80 19.68 0.61
N MET A 579 5.19 19.10 1.72
CA MET A 579 6.24 18.09 1.79
C MET A 579 5.72 16.74 1.25
N GLY A 580 6.49 16.10 0.37
CA GLY A 580 6.23 14.76 -0.13
C GLY A 580 7.52 13.97 -0.30
N ALA A 581 7.68 12.87 0.43
CA ALA A 581 8.96 12.17 0.55
C ALA A 581 9.17 11.03 -0.46
N HIS A 582 8.16 10.73 -1.29
CA HIS A 582 8.13 9.76 -2.40
C HIS A 582 8.53 8.30 -2.02
N GLY A 583 8.87 8.02 -0.77
CA GLY A 583 9.19 6.68 -0.28
C GLY A 583 10.63 6.21 -0.53
N GLN A 584 11.57 7.10 -0.87
CA GLN A 584 13.00 6.77 -1.07
C GLN A 584 13.61 6.14 0.18
N LEU A 585 13.40 6.79 1.33
CA LEU A 585 13.74 6.28 2.65
C LEU A 585 12.62 6.62 3.63
N GLN A 586 12.00 5.57 4.17
CA GLN A 586 10.86 5.69 5.08
C GLN A 586 11.27 6.52 6.32
N GLY A 587 10.50 7.56 6.62
CA GLY A 587 10.78 8.51 7.68
C GLY A 587 11.82 9.56 7.30
N LEU A 588 13.08 9.16 7.12
CA LEU A 588 14.20 10.10 6.98
C LEU A 588 14.05 11.06 5.77
N ALA A 589 13.52 10.57 4.65
CA ALA A 589 13.35 11.41 3.46
C ALA A 589 12.31 12.54 3.66
N ALA A 590 11.37 12.41 4.59
CA ALA A 590 10.43 13.48 4.92
C ALA A 590 11.14 14.68 5.59
N HIS A 591 12.17 14.41 6.39
CA HIS A 591 13.03 15.45 6.95
C HIS A 591 13.85 16.12 5.86
N TRP A 592 14.51 15.33 5.00
CA TRP A 592 15.26 15.86 3.85
C TRP A 592 14.42 16.79 2.98
N GLU A 593 13.21 16.38 2.62
CA GLU A 593 12.28 17.20 1.86
C GLU A 593 11.99 18.53 2.58
N THR A 594 11.75 18.49 3.89
CA THR A 594 11.54 19.70 4.72
C THR A 594 12.78 20.59 4.78
N TRP A 595 13.98 20.02 4.87
CA TRP A 595 15.25 20.77 4.92
C TRP A 595 15.54 21.45 3.58
N MET A 596 15.25 20.77 2.47
CA MET A 596 15.40 21.35 1.13
C MET A 596 14.46 22.53 0.91
N MET A 597 13.24 22.50 1.45
CA MET A 597 12.34 23.66 1.42
C MET A 597 12.98 24.89 2.10
N ALA A 598 13.62 24.69 3.25
CA ALA A 598 14.35 25.75 3.95
C ALA A 598 15.60 26.20 3.18
N ALA A 599 16.34 25.27 2.57
CA ALA A 599 17.49 25.58 1.71
C ALA A 599 17.10 26.43 0.49
N GLY A 600 15.86 26.28 -0.01
CA GLY A 600 15.26 27.14 -1.03
C GLY A 600 14.78 28.52 -0.55
N GLY A 601 15.08 28.90 0.69
CA GLY A 601 14.75 30.22 1.24
C GLY A 601 13.42 30.31 1.99
N MET A 602 12.75 29.19 2.29
CA MET A 602 11.70 29.20 3.32
C MET A 602 12.30 29.41 4.70
N THR A 603 11.66 30.21 5.53
CA THR A 603 11.93 30.20 6.97
C THR A 603 11.64 28.82 7.56
N ASN A 604 12.27 28.48 8.69
CA ASN A 604 12.01 27.20 9.36
C ASN A 604 10.51 27.00 9.64
N MET A 605 9.79 28.05 10.06
CA MET A 605 8.35 27.99 10.27
C MET A 605 7.56 27.70 8.99
N GLU A 606 7.92 28.31 7.86
CA GLU A 606 7.29 28.01 6.56
C GLU A 606 7.55 26.57 6.12
N ALA A 607 8.80 26.08 6.24
CA ALA A 607 9.16 24.71 5.93
C ALA A 607 8.36 23.71 6.80
N LEU A 608 8.24 23.95 8.11
CA LEU A 608 7.44 23.12 9.01
C LEU A 608 5.96 23.10 8.63
N LYS A 609 5.39 24.20 8.14
CA LYS A 609 4.00 24.23 7.62
C LYS A 609 3.83 23.34 6.40
N THR A 610 4.81 23.27 5.50
CA THR A 610 4.77 22.36 4.34
C THR A 610 4.64 20.90 4.77
N ALA A 611 5.27 20.53 5.90
CA ALA A 611 5.28 19.18 6.44
C ALA A 611 4.16 18.88 7.45
N THR A 612 3.28 19.85 7.74
CA THR A 612 2.20 19.71 8.72
C THR A 612 0.86 20.21 8.16
N ILE A 613 0.49 21.45 8.45
CA ILE A 613 -0.86 21.98 8.17
C ILE A 613 -1.16 22.10 6.68
N ASN A 614 -0.17 22.45 5.84
CA ASN A 614 -0.38 22.56 4.40
C ASN A 614 -0.70 21.19 3.82
N ALA A 615 0.15 20.20 4.09
CA ALA A 615 -0.04 18.82 3.64
C ALA A 615 -1.36 18.24 4.17
N ALA A 616 -1.70 18.47 5.45
CA ALA A 616 -2.98 18.04 6.01
C ALA A 616 -4.19 18.66 5.29
N GLN A 617 -4.16 19.96 5.00
CA GLN A 617 -5.23 20.61 4.25
C GLN A 617 -5.29 20.14 2.80
N TYR A 618 -4.14 19.90 2.18
CA TYR A 618 -4.02 19.42 0.80
C TYR A 618 -4.72 18.07 0.60
N ILE A 619 -4.51 17.13 1.52
CA ILE A 619 -5.17 15.81 1.47
C ILE A 619 -6.61 15.82 2.00
N GLY A 620 -7.12 16.96 2.47
CA GLY A 620 -8.48 17.10 3.01
C GLY A 620 -8.65 16.71 4.48
N ALA A 621 -7.55 16.56 5.24
CA ALA A 621 -7.54 16.17 6.66
C ALA A 621 -7.26 17.34 7.63
N GLY A 622 -7.14 18.57 7.13
CA GLY A 622 -6.74 19.75 7.92
C GLY A 622 -7.71 20.18 9.02
N SER A 623 -8.95 19.67 9.04
CA SER A 623 -9.87 19.85 10.18
C SER A 623 -9.51 18.96 11.37
N ASP A 624 -8.87 17.82 11.14
CA ASP A 624 -8.61 16.81 12.15
C ASP A 624 -7.16 16.78 12.64
N ILE A 625 -6.19 17.08 11.76
CA ILE A 625 -4.75 16.97 12.02
C ILE A 625 -3.97 18.17 11.45
N GLY A 626 -2.64 18.12 11.54
CA GLY A 626 -1.72 19.11 10.95
C GLY A 626 -1.48 20.37 11.77
N SER A 627 -2.24 20.58 12.86
CA SER A 627 -1.99 21.63 13.85
C SER A 627 -2.39 21.15 15.25
N LEU A 628 -1.81 21.74 16.30
CA LEU A 628 -2.15 21.48 17.69
C LEU A 628 -3.22 22.47 18.11
N LYS A 629 -4.48 22.00 18.13
CA LYS A 629 -5.65 22.79 18.48
C LYS A 629 -6.63 21.96 19.28
N VAL A 630 -7.28 22.56 20.27
CA VAL A 630 -8.35 21.90 21.03
C VAL A 630 -9.38 21.27 20.10
N GLY A 631 -9.72 20.00 20.35
CA GLY A 631 -10.68 19.23 19.56
C GLY A 631 -10.10 18.53 18.32
N LYS A 632 -8.86 18.81 17.91
CA LYS A 632 -8.15 18.02 16.90
C LYS A 632 -7.66 16.69 17.45
N LEU A 633 -7.34 15.77 16.56
CA LEU A 633 -6.73 14.49 16.92
C LEU A 633 -5.32 14.72 17.49
N ALA A 634 -4.97 13.94 18.50
CA ALA A 634 -3.66 13.97 19.14
C ALA A 634 -2.64 13.20 18.29
N ASP A 635 -2.20 13.86 17.21
CA ASP A 635 -1.15 13.43 16.29
C ASP A 635 0.01 14.45 16.41
N LEU A 636 1.03 14.13 17.20
CA LEU A 636 2.11 15.06 17.59
C LEU A 636 3.47 14.35 17.71
N ILE A 637 4.54 15.13 17.73
CA ILE A 637 5.91 14.65 17.99
C ILE A 637 6.58 15.50 19.06
N VAL A 638 7.47 14.89 19.82
CA VAL A 638 8.34 15.54 20.81
C VAL A 638 9.78 15.45 20.32
N LEU A 639 10.41 16.60 20.13
CA LEU A 639 11.78 16.77 19.63
C LEU A 639 12.69 17.16 20.79
N SER A 640 13.89 16.58 20.86
CA SER A 640 14.89 16.96 21.86
C SER A 640 15.48 18.35 21.61
N GLU A 641 15.36 18.86 20.38
CA GLU A 641 15.91 20.14 19.96
C GLU A 641 14.86 21.00 19.23
N ASN A 642 15.10 22.30 19.14
CA ASN A 642 14.18 23.25 18.53
C ASN A 642 14.37 23.34 17.00
N PRO A 643 13.35 22.99 16.19
CA PRO A 643 13.44 23.08 14.73
C PRO A 643 13.37 24.52 14.20
N LEU A 644 13.02 25.52 15.03
CA LEU A 644 13.08 26.92 14.62
C LEU A 644 14.51 27.49 14.65
N ASP A 645 15.41 26.91 15.43
CA ASP A 645 16.83 27.32 15.46
C ASP A 645 17.60 26.69 14.30
N ASN A 646 17.30 25.43 13.99
CA ASN A 646 17.82 24.71 12.83
C ASN A 646 16.76 23.71 12.34
N ILE A 647 16.36 23.80 11.07
CA ILE A 647 15.34 22.90 10.50
C ILE A 647 15.74 21.43 10.56
N GLU A 648 17.04 21.13 10.58
CA GLU A 648 17.54 19.76 10.69
C GLU A 648 17.20 19.10 12.04
N ASN A 649 16.90 19.91 13.06
CA ASN A 649 16.46 19.42 14.37
C ASN A 649 15.10 18.71 14.30
N THR A 650 14.38 18.78 13.18
CA THR A 650 13.17 17.96 12.98
C THR A 650 13.43 16.44 13.11
N GLN A 651 14.66 15.95 12.87
CA GLN A 651 14.97 14.52 13.01
C GLN A 651 15.15 14.03 14.47
N THR A 652 15.23 14.94 15.44
CA THR A 652 15.50 14.63 16.86
C THR A 652 14.27 14.14 17.62
N VAL A 653 13.36 13.45 16.91
CA VAL A 653 12.14 12.87 17.46
C VAL A 653 12.49 11.86 18.56
N GLU A 654 12.03 12.13 19.79
CA GLU A 654 12.14 11.23 20.94
C GLU A 654 10.84 10.47 21.20
N GLN A 655 9.70 11.12 20.95
CA GLN A 655 8.38 10.52 21.13
C GLN A 655 7.47 10.90 19.97
N VAL A 656 6.60 9.98 19.58
CA VAL A 656 5.58 10.18 18.56
C VAL A 656 4.24 9.75 19.12
N MET A 657 3.22 10.57 18.92
CA MET A 657 1.84 10.24 19.25
C MET A 657 1.02 10.17 17.97
N VAL A 658 0.26 9.09 17.80
CA VAL A 658 -0.71 8.94 16.71
C VAL A 658 -2.04 8.46 17.29
N ASN A 659 -3.10 9.21 17.02
CA ASN A 659 -4.45 8.98 17.51
C ASN A 659 -4.51 8.79 19.04
N GLY A 660 -3.72 9.58 19.79
CA GLY A 660 -3.63 9.52 21.26
C GLY A 660 -2.75 8.41 21.83
N ARG A 661 -2.18 7.54 20.97
CA ARG A 661 -1.25 6.48 21.39
C ARG A 661 0.17 7.02 21.33
N LEU A 662 0.88 7.01 22.47
CA LEU A 662 2.21 7.58 22.62
C LEU A 662 3.28 6.48 22.54
N PHE A 663 4.29 6.68 21.69
CA PHE A 663 5.38 5.74 21.45
C PHE A 663 6.74 6.38 21.70
N ASP A 664 7.68 5.57 22.20
CA ASP A 664 9.10 5.92 22.22
C ASP A 664 9.69 5.78 20.82
N ALA A 665 10.28 6.86 20.28
CA ALA A 665 10.76 6.92 18.91
C ALA A 665 11.96 6.00 18.62
N SER A 666 12.68 5.59 19.67
CA SER A 666 13.91 4.79 19.54
C SER A 666 13.66 3.28 19.55
N THR A 667 12.51 2.85 20.08
CA THR A 667 12.12 1.45 20.25
C THR A 667 10.82 1.09 19.52
N MET A 668 9.96 2.08 19.28
CA MET A 668 8.56 1.94 18.87
C MET A 668 7.70 1.16 19.88
N ASN A 669 8.12 1.09 21.14
CA ASN A 669 7.27 0.62 22.22
C ASN A 669 6.19 1.66 22.51
N GLU A 670 4.97 1.21 22.73
CA GLU A 670 3.90 2.07 23.24
C GLU A 670 4.17 2.33 24.71
N ILE A 671 4.33 3.60 25.07
CA ILE A 671 4.68 4.05 26.42
C ILE A 671 3.53 4.78 27.12
N GLY A 672 2.42 5.03 26.42
CA GLY A 672 1.22 5.74 26.87
C GLY A 672 0.46 5.05 28.02
N ASN A 673 -0.87 5.19 28.04
CA ASN A 673 -1.70 4.63 29.12
C ASN A 673 -1.86 3.11 29.06
N SER A 674 -1.54 2.48 27.93
CA SER A 674 -1.53 1.02 27.77
C SER A 674 -0.17 0.57 27.22
N PRO A 675 0.88 0.48 28.06
CA PRO A 675 2.22 0.16 27.59
C PRO A 675 2.30 -1.20 26.89
N LYS A 676 3.02 -1.27 25.78
CA LYS A 676 3.18 -2.47 24.98
C LYS A 676 4.49 -2.46 24.22
N ASP A 677 5.25 -3.54 24.35
CA ASP A 677 6.50 -3.70 23.61
C ASP A 677 6.25 -4.09 22.15
N ARG A 678 7.05 -3.52 21.26
CA ARG A 678 7.13 -3.93 19.86
C ARG A 678 7.70 -5.35 19.78
N LYS A 679 7.19 -6.16 18.85
CA LYS A 679 7.77 -7.48 18.56
C LYS A 679 9.00 -7.33 17.65
N PRO A 680 9.97 -8.26 17.68
CA PRO A 680 11.11 -8.19 16.77
C PRO A 680 10.68 -8.35 15.30
N PHE A 681 11.33 -7.62 14.39
CA PHE A 681 11.24 -7.84 12.96
C PHE A 681 11.94 -9.14 12.56
N TYR A 682 11.69 -9.59 11.33
CA TYR A 682 12.28 -10.84 10.83
C TYR A 682 13.82 -10.82 10.86
N TRP A 683 14.45 -9.64 10.77
CA TRP A 683 15.90 -9.49 10.76
C TRP A 683 16.55 -9.27 12.12
N GLU A 684 15.76 -8.94 13.13
CA GLU A 684 16.24 -8.79 14.51
C GLU A 684 16.32 -10.13 15.24
N ASN A 685 15.88 -11.21 14.58
CA ASN A 685 16.04 -12.55 15.09
C ASN A 685 17.47 -13.03 14.84
N ASN A 686 18.16 -13.51 15.89
CA ASN A 686 19.56 -14.00 15.90
C ASN A 686 19.89 -15.12 14.86
N LYS A 687 18.90 -15.59 14.10
CA LYS A 687 19.06 -16.60 13.04
C LYS A 687 19.01 -16.02 11.62
N TYR A 688 18.73 -14.73 11.46
CA TYR A 688 18.68 -14.05 10.16
C TYR A 688 20.00 -13.34 9.89
N ASN A 689 20.90 -14.00 9.18
CA ASN A 689 22.18 -13.42 8.78
C ASN A 689 21.94 -12.39 7.66
N GLN A 690 21.74 -11.12 8.01
CA GLN A 690 21.40 -10.02 7.09
C GLN A 690 22.60 -9.47 6.31
N ALA A 691 23.79 -9.82 6.74
CA ALA A 691 25.04 -9.44 6.12
C ALA A 691 25.99 -10.58 6.42
N PHE A 692 26.53 -11.22 5.39
CA PHE A 692 27.72 -11.99 5.64
C PHE A 692 28.89 -11.02 5.78
N PRO A 693 29.64 -11.04 6.88
CA PRO A 693 31.09 -11.10 6.80
C PRO A 693 31.48 -12.55 7.10
N TRP A 694 31.72 -13.36 6.07
CA TRP A 694 32.23 -14.72 6.31
C TRP A 694 33.71 -14.58 6.61
N HIS A 695 34.01 -14.46 7.89
CA HIS A 695 35.32 -14.78 8.42
C HIS A 695 35.11 -15.76 9.58
N GLN A 696 34.68 -16.99 9.27
CA GLN A 696 35.35 -18.07 9.98
C GLN A 696 36.74 -18.07 9.39
N GLU A 697 37.75 -17.77 10.19
CA GLU A 697 39.15 -17.80 9.79
C GLU A 697 39.38 -18.80 8.65
N THR A 698 39.77 -18.34 7.46
CA THR A 698 40.50 -19.25 6.59
C THR A 698 41.87 -19.34 7.23
N GLN A 699 42.03 -20.26 8.17
CA GLN A 699 43.30 -20.96 8.42
C GLN A 699 43.65 -21.77 7.16
N SER A 700 43.68 -21.10 5.99
CA SER A 700 44.28 -21.64 4.80
C SER A 700 45.77 -21.66 5.07
N PHE A 701 46.35 -22.86 5.09
CA PHE A 701 47.79 -23.08 5.18
C PHE A 701 48.57 -22.53 3.96
N MET A 702 47.91 -21.82 3.05
CA MET A 702 48.56 -21.20 1.90
C MET A 702 48.27 -19.70 1.86
N ARG A 703 49.32 -18.92 2.17
CA ARG A 703 49.43 -17.53 1.75
C ARG A 703 49.45 -17.50 0.22
N PRO A 704 48.51 -16.84 -0.47
CA PRO A 704 48.66 -16.62 -1.90
C PRO A 704 49.76 -15.59 -2.09
N THR A 705 50.95 -16.04 -2.47
CA THR A 705 51.97 -15.18 -3.07
C THR A 705 51.54 -14.89 -4.50
N CYS A 706 51.36 -13.62 -4.85
CA CYS A 706 51.34 -13.21 -6.24
C CYS A 706 52.69 -13.60 -6.87
N GLY A 707 52.67 -14.53 -7.82
CA GLY A 707 53.84 -14.92 -8.60
C GLY A 707 53.54 -14.82 -10.08
N CYS A 708 53.99 -13.75 -10.70
CA CYS A 708 54.27 -13.75 -12.13
C CYS A 708 55.50 -14.63 -12.35
N GLN A 709 55.34 -15.87 -12.80
CA GLN A 709 56.33 -16.58 -13.62
C GLN A 709 55.73 -17.86 -14.20
N ALA A 710 55.25 -17.75 -15.44
CA ALA A 710 55.43 -18.82 -16.39
C ALA A 710 56.96 -18.94 -16.64
N GLY A 711 57.52 -20.12 -16.39
CA GLY A 711 58.94 -20.38 -16.61
C GLY A 711 59.31 -21.81 -16.25
N HIS A 712 59.26 -22.67 -17.27
CA HIS A 712 60.03 -23.92 -17.41
C HIS A 712 59.89 -25.00 -16.32
N GLN A 713 59.19 -26.09 -16.65
CA GLN A 713 59.80 -27.34 -17.15
C GLN A 713 58.71 -28.28 -17.69
#